data_AF-A0A836WDX1-F1
#
_entry.id   AF-A0A836WDX1-F1
#
_cell.length_a   1.000
_cell.length_b   1.000
_cell.length_c   1.000
_cell.angle_alpha   90.00
_cell.angle_beta   90.00
_cell.angle_gamma   90.00
#
_symmetry.space_group_name_H-M   'P 1'
#
loop_
_entity.id
_entity.type
_entity.pdbx_description
1 polymer ?
#
loop_
_entity_poly.entity_id
_entity_poly.type
_entity_poly.pdbx_seq_one_letter_code
_entity_poly.pdbx_strand_id
1 'polypeptide(L)'
;MPSVSSPPPSSFAKKTGKESTLQQAWNQLTQVKIDPLPFLKDKGEDCLPKNSLLASLIIVSWLIFKPSRWQRYVAKIDPNLSPDFALADLNPQHWQDAALRKLLYLGHGLWPIWISSFFLLGLWLLNAPGEVLILVSIYALFFSFVAGILASLTVSVAFGIMAGVIGGLLLSLPICMIGLFEYIFDELENLLVFSMAENIAIAVMLTVPDLQISFPNTHSSALWTVLLGIFTASSAGIIMSSTTKTLSSQPQYRQMGSIIMGALISGVALFIIAGLMSVLAPSAAWMQSGALYVLAYDGLIVGVFSLGLALIWSLLTSRWRQGLLLGIIAGLLLGIVTLLKNEFNTFVPLKPLVIGIHGGIENAMLYMLLFAFPCVLAKRVANLWAGIIAGIFGSAGVYILFAIFIKHDALSFILLLTCIALLLGFGFNWWRPFLCYIFQAPWNLLLFQADEKRTDTQNSLLHWHAAFWDEHQYIPLYDLDNYLILVAERDPARGQAAIEYLNNTRQSWAAKAAQIELDARRLQSCTTIKAISRAYRHLAAGELKGPTSALLRSFSRLSHDVKAALAQETPYNQRLALGAAEERLDGLQRELTRSSEPYARRFRPIAEKWRKTLANYRQTLIQAVETRQEIINPYIIGIPLTEHQEIFVGRGDVSERIERLLLDSRCPPLLLYGQRRTGKTSLLNNLGKLLPSTIIPLFVDLQGPTSLAKDYAGFLYNISRAMLTSAKRHRERQLPALTRDKLNLDPFTSFDEWLDEVEQGIDSNQTMLLILDEFSALEHIFKKGLLDEESVLGMFRHIIQHRQRIKI
;
A
#
# COMPACT_ATOMS: atom_id res chain seq x y z
N MET A 1 61.96 -8.20 -38.84
CA MET A 1 61.36 -9.35 -38.13
C MET A 1 60.91 -8.86 -36.76
N PRO A 2 59.64 -9.10 -36.36
CA PRO A 2 58.91 -8.18 -35.50
C PRO A 2 59.14 -8.42 -34.01
N SER A 3 59.34 -7.32 -33.27
CA SER A 3 59.17 -7.21 -31.83
C SER A 3 57.72 -6.79 -31.54
N VAL A 4 56.99 -7.61 -30.79
CA VAL A 4 55.60 -7.36 -30.40
C VAL A 4 55.54 -6.20 -29.42
N SER A 5 55.01 -5.06 -29.86
CA SER A 5 54.74 -3.87 -29.05
C SER A 5 53.22 -3.69 -28.85
N SER A 6 52.83 -3.56 -27.59
CA SER A 6 51.49 -3.19 -27.10
C SER A 6 51.01 -1.83 -27.62
N PRO A 7 49.70 -1.65 -27.87
CA PRO A 7 49.13 -0.33 -28.16
C PRO A 7 48.65 0.41 -26.86
N PRO A 8 48.57 1.75 -26.89
CA PRO A 8 48.35 2.64 -25.73
C PRO A 8 46.84 2.85 -25.40
N PRO A 9 46.48 3.52 -24.29
CA PRO A 9 45.13 3.49 -23.76
C PRO A 9 44.17 4.44 -24.51
N SER A 10 42.99 3.93 -24.84
CA SER A 10 41.89 4.72 -25.41
C SER A 10 41.16 5.51 -24.34
N SER A 11 41.14 6.84 -24.51
CA SER A 11 40.37 7.80 -23.74
C SER A 11 38.86 7.53 -23.83
N PHE A 12 38.22 7.14 -22.72
CA PHE A 12 36.77 7.12 -22.61
C PHE A 12 36.25 8.51 -22.24
N ALA A 13 35.53 9.12 -23.19
CA ALA A 13 34.85 10.39 -23.05
C ALA A 13 33.71 10.31 -22.02
N LYS A 14 33.65 11.31 -21.13
CA LYS A 14 32.52 11.62 -20.23
C LYS A 14 31.22 11.76 -21.03
N LYS A 15 30.30 10.82 -20.86
CA LYS A 15 28.85 11.03 -21.09
C LYS A 15 28.22 11.49 -19.78
N THR A 16 28.23 12.79 -19.53
CA THR A 16 27.41 13.44 -18.49
C THR A 16 26.48 14.41 -19.19
N GLY A 17 25.17 14.13 -19.22
CA GLY A 17 24.22 15.10 -19.76
C GLY A 17 22.80 14.62 -20.11
N LYS A 18 22.47 13.33 -20.00
CA LYS A 18 21.10 12.85 -20.31
C LYS A 18 20.39 12.04 -19.22
N GLU A 19 21.09 11.60 -18.17
CA GLU A 19 20.46 10.91 -17.04
C GLU A 19 19.86 11.87 -16.00
N SER A 20 20.31 13.13 -15.94
CA SER A 20 19.79 14.11 -14.98
C SER A 20 18.37 14.57 -15.29
N THR A 21 17.98 14.62 -16.57
CA THR A 21 16.65 15.09 -16.99
C THR A 21 15.57 14.03 -16.82
N LEU A 22 15.87 12.75 -17.03
CA LEU A 22 14.93 11.67 -16.75
C LEU A 22 14.75 11.44 -15.24
N GLN A 23 15.81 11.63 -14.44
CA GLN A 23 15.71 11.54 -12.99
C GLN A 23 15.05 12.78 -12.37
N GLN A 24 15.23 13.98 -12.97
CA GLN A 24 14.45 15.16 -12.62
C GLN A 24 12.98 15.06 -13.05
N ALA A 25 12.69 14.53 -14.24
CA ALA A 25 11.33 14.29 -14.70
C ALA A 25 10.65 13.18 -13.88
N TRP A 26 11.38 12.14 -13.50
CA TRP A 26 10.91 11.09 -12.59
C TRP A 26 10.67 11.65 -11.18
N ASN A 27 11.60 12.46 -10.65
CA ASN A 27 11.41 13.14 -9.36
C ASN A 27 10.23 14.14 -9.39
N GLN A 28 9.93 14.75 -10.53
CA GLN A 28 8.72 15.56 -10.72
C GLN A 28 7.44 14.72 -10.83
N LEU A 29 7.51 13.51 -11.39
CA LEU A 29 6.38 12.58 -11.51
C LEU A 29 6.11 11.77 -10.22
N THR A 30 7.13 11.54 -9.38
CA THR A 30 6.99 10.84 -8.08
C THR A 30 6.79 11.79 -6.89
N GLN A 31 6.83 13.11 -7.10
CA GLN A 31 6.18 14.02 -6.18
C GLN A 31 4.66 13.86 -6.35
N VAL A 32 4.11 12.80 -5.73
CA VAL A 32 2.78 12.91 -5.14
C VAL A 32 2.92 14.00 -4.08
N LYS A 33 2.73 15.23 -4.55
CA LYS A 33 2.61 16.39 -3.71
C LYS A 33 1.32 16.15 -2.94
N ILE A 34 1.45 15.56 -1.76
CA ILE A 34 0.40 15.66 -0.74
C ILE A 34 0.45 17.14 -0.34
N ASP A 35 -0.13 18.00 -1.18
CA ASP A 35 -0.36 19.39 -0.81
C ASP A 35 -1.22 19.33 0.47
N PRO A 36 -0.79 19.93 1.59
CA PRO A 36 -1.55 19.88 2.81
C PRO A 36 -2.91 20.54 2.57
N LEU A 37 -3.96 19.79 2.92
CA LEU A 37 -5.35 20.12 2.68
C LEU A 37 -5.69 21.50 3.27
N PRO A 38 -6.64 22.24 2.68
CA PRO A 38 -6.94 23.62 3.06
C PRO A 38 -7.28 23.84 4.54
N PHE A 39 -7.74 22.81 5.28
CA PHE A 39 -8.00 22.91 6.72
C PHE A 39 -6.85 22.40 7.61
N LEU A 40 -5.93 21.56 7.10
CA LEU A 40 -4.63 21.28 7.77
C LEU A 40 -3.65 22.46 7.59
N LYS A 41 -4.01 23.42 6.73
CA LYS A 41 -3.36 24.73 6.58
C LYS A 41 -3.74 25.73 7.68
N ASP A 42 -4.62 25.38 8.62
CA ASP A 42 -4.83 26.24 9.79
C ASP A 42 -3.49 26.42 10.49
N LYS A 43 -3.10 27.70 10.55
CA LYS A 43 -1.73 28.18 10.76
C LYS A 43 -1.01 27.45 11.91
N GLY A 44 -0.12 26.52 11.60
CA GLY A 44 0.89 26.05 12.55
C GLY A 44 1.01 24.53 12.80
N GLU A 45 0.32 23.66 12.07
CA GLU A 45 0.35 22.21 12.38
C GLU A 45 1.70 21.49 12.21
N ASP A 46 2.59 21.97 11.33
CA ASP A 46 3.97 21.46 11.19
C ASP A 46 4.95 22.17 12.16
N CYS A 47 4.45 23.10 12.96
CA CYS A 47 5.22 23.81 13.97
C CYS A 47 4.90 23.23 15.35
N LEU A 48 5.95 22.92 16.11
CA LEU A 48 5.80 22.58 17.51
C LEU A 48 5.12 23.75 18.26
N PRO A 49 4.16 23.47 19.16
CA PRO A 49 3.47 24.52 19.89
C PRO A 49 4.45 25.40 20.68
N LYS A 50 4.00 26.60 21.04
CA LYS A 50 4.80 27.54 21.84
C LYS A 50 5.09 26.97 23.23
N ASN A 51 4.16 26.22 23.82
CA ASN A 51 4.35 25.56 25.10
C ASN A 51 5.32 24.37 24.95
N SER A 52 6.49 24.46 25.58
CA SER A 52 7.53 23.43 25.53
C SER A 52 7.09 22.10 26.14
N LEU A 53 6.26 22.12 27.19
CA LEU A 53 5.75 20.89 27.81
C LEU A 53 4.91 20.08 26.81
N LEU A 54 3.93 20.73 26.19
CA LEU A 54 3.10 20.09 25.16
C LEU A 54 3.93 19.69 23.93
N ALA A 55 4.89 20.53 23.52
CA ALA A 55 5.77 20.24 22.39
C ALA A 55 6.62 18.98 22.61
N SER A 56 7.10 18.74 23.84
CA SER A 56 7.86 17.53 24.18
C SER A 56 7.04 16.25 24.01
N LEU A 57 5.78 16.27 24.45
CA LEU A 57 4.84 15.15 24.27
C LEU A 57 4.52 14.92 22.79
N ILE A 58 4.36 16.00 22.01
CA ILE A 58 4.06 15.92 20.58
C ILE A 58 5.19 15.28 19.78
N ILE A 59 6.46 15.54 20.10
CA ILE A 59 7.59 14.92 19.38
C ILE A 59 7.59 13.40 19.54
N VAL A 60 7.41 12.91 20.77
CA VAL A 60 7.31 11.46 21.00
C VAL A 60 6.04 10.89 20.37
N SER A 61 4.93 11.63 20.40
CA SER A 61 3.71 11.25 19.67
C SER A 61 3.94 11.16 18.16
N TRP A 62 4.75 12.04 17.56
CA TRP A 62 5.11 11.93 16.14
C TRP A 62 5.94 10.69 15.86
N LEU A 63 6.91 10.37 16.70
CA LEU A 63 7.72 9.16 16.54
C LEU A 63 6.87 7.90 16.63
N ILE A 64 5.95 7.83 17.60
CA ILE A 64 5.08 6.66 17.80
C ILE A 64 3.96 6.60 16.75
N PHE A 65 3.15 7.64 16.63
CA PHE A 65 1.88 7.60 15.90
C PHE A 65 1.96 8.19 14.49
N LYS A 66 2.77 9.23 14.27
CA LYS A 66 2.75 10.04 13.03
C LYS A 66 4.16 10.27 12.44
N PRO A 67 4.88 9.21 12.01
CA PRO A 67 6.25 9.33 11.51
C PRO A 67 6.36 10.28 10.30
N SER A 68 5.30 10.48 9.51
CA SER A 68 5.34 11.46 8.42
C SER A 68 5.51 12.91 8.90
N ARG A 69 5.00 13.29 10.08
CA ARG A 69 5.24 14.62 10.66
C ARG A 69 6.68 14.78 11.13
N TRP A 70 7.28 13.74 11.72
CA TRP A 70 8.70 13.72 12.02
C TRP A 70 9.53 13.98 10.75
N GLN A 71 9.25 13.24 9.67
CA GLN A 71 9.95 13.41 8.38
C GLN A 71 9.85 14.84 7.85
N ARG A 72 8.65 15.45 7.86
CA ARG A 72 8.45 16.84 7.42
C ARG A 72 9.18 17.84 8.30
N TYR A 73 9.16 17.63 9.62
CA TYR A 73 9.84 18.51 10.56
C TYR A 73 11.37 18.49 10.35
N VAL A 74 11.95 17.31 10.14
CA VAL A 74 13.39 17.17 9.82
C VAL A 74 13.71 17.79 8.47
N ALA A 75 12.90 17.53 7.43
CA ALA A 75 13.09 18.13 6.10
C ALA A 75 12.97 19.66 6.09
N LYS A 76 12.29 20.26 7.08
CA LYS A 76 12.22 21.71 7.27
C LYS A 76 13.52 22.29 7.84
N ILE A 77 14.26 21.52 8.65
CA ILE A 77 15.56 21.92 9.18
C ILE A 77 16.59 21.92 8.04
N ASP A 78 16.69 20.80 7.32
CA ASP A 78 17.46 20.70 6.08
C ASP A 78 16.84 19.60 5.20
N PRO A 79 16.42 19.91 3.96
CA PRO A 79 15.88 18.92 3.02
C PRO A 79 16.82 17.76 2.71
N ASN A 80 18.14 17.91 2.89
CA ASN A 80 19.14 16.87 2.67
C ASN A 80 19.41 16.01 3.90
N LEU A 81 18.91 16.39 5.08
CA LEU A 81 19.11 15.65 6.31
C LEU A 81 18.16 14.44 6.36
N SER A 82 18.71 13.25 6.58
CA SER A 82 17.90 12.04 6.65
C SER A 82 17.03 12.04 7.91
N PRO A 83 15.81 11.45 7.88
CA PRO A 83 14.97 11.34 9.09
C PRO A 83 15.59 10.50 10.23
N ASP A 84 16.61 9.68 9.94
CA ASP A 84 17.37 8.86 10.88
C ASP A 84 18.77 9.43 11.20
N PHE A 85 18.98 10.73 11.01
CA PHE A 85 20.26 11.37 11.29
C PHE A 85 20.73 11.18 12.74
N ALA A 86 22.03 10.98 12.92
CA ALA A 86 22.71 11.07 14.21
C ALA A 86 23.24 12.50 14.43
N LEU A 87 23.52 12.87 15.68
CA LEU A 87 24.17 14.15 15.97
C LEU A 87 25.56 14.25 15.32
N ALA A 88 26.20 13.11 15.04
CA ALA A 88 27.46 13.04 14.31
C ALA A 88 27.35 13.47 12.83
N ASP A 89 26.15 13.39 12.25
CA ASP A 89 25.89 13.78 10.85
C ASP A 89 25.69 15.30 10.71
N LEU A 90 25.62 16.04 11.83
CA LEU A 90 25.33 17.48 11.83
C LEU A 90 26.56 18.33 11.52
N ASN A 91 26.38 19.32 10.64
CA ASN A 91 27.37 20.35 10.36
C ASN A 91 27.26 21.52 11.36
N PRO A 92 28.32 22.34 11.53
CA PRO A 92 28.30 23.52 12.40
C PRO A 92 27.14 24.50 12.13
N GLN A 93 26.68 24.59 10.88
CA GLN A 93 25.54 25.43 10.49
C GLN A 93 24.21 24.95 11.11
N HIS A 94 24.01 23.63 11.24
CA HIS A 94 22.79 23.08 11.83
C HIS A 94 22.62 23.48 13.30
N TRP A 95 23.72 23.65 14.04
CA TRP A 95 23.68 24.06 15.44
C TRP A 95 23.20 25.49 15.65
N GLN A 96 23.20 26.33 14.60
CA GLN A 96 22.64 27.68 14.65
C GLN A 96 21.10 27.67 14.46
N ASP A 97 20.55 26.60 13.89
CA ASP A 97 19.11 26.47 13.66
C ASP A 97 18.34 26.38 15.00
N ALA A 98 17.31 27.22 15.15
CA ALA A 98 16.50 27.27 16.36
C ALA A 98 15.53 26.08 16.48
N ALA A 99 15.04 25.54 15.36
CA ALA A 99 14.16 24.37 15.33
C ALA A 99 14.92 23.11 15.75
N LEU A 100 16.16 22.90 15.28
CA LEU A 100 16.99 21.78 15.72
C LEU A 100 17.31 21.87 17.22
N ARG A 101 17.73 23.03 17.71
CA ARG A 101 18.00 23.22 19.16
C ARG A 101 16.75 22.99 20.00
N LYS A 102 15.59 23.47 19.55
CA LYS A 102 14.30 23.20 20.20
C LYS A 102 14.00 21.71 20.21
N LEU A 103 14.19 20.99 19.10
CA LEU A 103 13.99 19.53 19.03
C LEU A 103 14.83 18.80 20.08
N LEU A 104 16.14 19.09 20.14
CA LEU A 104 17.07 18.45 21.06
C LEU A 104 16.74 18.77 22.53
N TYR A 105 16.39 20.02 22.84
CA TYR A 105 15.95 20.40 24.19
C TYR A 105 14.66 19.68 24.60
N LEU A 106 13.69 19.57 23.71
CA LEU A 106 12.44 18.90 24.00
C LEU A 106 12.61 17.38 24.16
N GLY A 107 13.41 16.76 23.29
CA GLY A 107 13.66 15.32 23.29
C GLY A 107 14.59 14.83 24.40
N HIS A 108 15.67 15.56 24.68
CA HIS A 108 16.69 15.14 25.66
C HIS A 108 16.72 15.99 26.92
N GLY A 109 16.18 17.21 26.93
CA GLY A 109 16.13 18.05 28.13
C GLY A 109 14.87 17.80 28.96
N LEU A 110 13.69 17.93 28.36
CA LEU A 110 12.43 17.83 29.09
C LEU A 110 11.99 16.40 29.42
N TRP A 111 12.24 15.43 28.54
CA TRP A 111 11.78 14.05 28.78
C TRP A 111 12.43 13.36 29.99
N PRO A 112 13.73 13.54 30.28
CA PRO A 112 14.29 13.07 31.54
C PRO A 112 13.56 13.63 32.77
N ILE A 113 13.16 14.91 32.72
CA ILE A 113 12.39 15.56 33.80
C ILE A 113 11.01 14.92 33.93
N TRP A 114 10.31 14.68 32.82
CA TRP A 114 9.01 14.00 32.82
C TRP A 114 9.08 12.61 33.46
N ILE A 115 10.10 11.83 33.11
CA ILE A 115 10.29 10.47 33.63
C ILE A 115 10.65 10.51 35.12
N SER A 116 11.56 11.40 35.49
CA SER A 116 11.93 11.62 36.89
C SER A 116 10.72 12.04 37.74
N SER A 117 9.91 12.98 37.25
CA SER A 117 8.66 13.41 37.90
C SER A 117 7.61 12.31 37.98
N PHE A 118 7.53 11.43 36.97
CA PHE A 118 6.63 10.28 36.98
C PHE A 118 6.98 9.31 38.12
N PHE A 119 8.25 8.95 38.27
CA PHE A 119 8.70 8.10 39.38
C PHE A 119 8.56 8.79 40.73
N LEU A 120 8.92 10.07 40.81
CA LEU A 120 8.79 10.87 42.03
C LEU A 120 7.35 10.87 42.54
N LEU A 121 6.38 11.18 41.66
CA LEU A 121 4.96 11.21 42.00
C LEU A 121 4.42 9.82 42.33
N GLY A 122 4.78 8.81 41.55
CA GLY A 122 4.33 7.43 41.76
C GLY A 122 4.80 6.85 43.09
N LEU A 123 6.09 7.00 43.40
CA LEU A 123 6.67 6.55 44.67
C LEU A 123 6.12 7.33 45.86
N TRP A 124 5.89 8.64 45.70
CA TRP A 124 5.24 9.46 46.73
C TRP A 124 3.81 8.98 47.02
N LEU A 125 3.01 8.69 45.98
CA LEU A 125 1.65 8.14 46.13
C LEU A 125 1.64 6.75 46.79
N LEU A 126 2.69 5.96 46.59
CA LEU A 126 2.89 4.64 47.22
C LEU A 126 3.51 4.73 48.62
N ASN A 127 3.78 5.93 49.14
CA ASN A 127 4.40 6.17 50.44
C ASN A 127 5.76 5.46 50.61
N ALA A 128 6.58 5.48 49.55
CA ALA A 128 7.91 4.88 49.56
C ALA A 128 8.89 5.64 50.48
N PRO A 129 9.97 4.98 50.97
CA PRO A 129 11.05 5.65 51.71
C PRO A 129 11.65 6.83 50.92
N GLY A 130 11.99 7.91 51.61
CA GLY A 130 12.53 9.13 50.99
C GLY A 130 13.81 8.87 50.19
N GLU A 131 14.66 7.96 50.66
CA GLU A 131 15.89 7.55 49.99
C GLU A 131 15.62 6.84 48.67
N VAL A 132 14.67 5.92 48.64
CA VAL A 132 14.26 5.17 47.44
C VAL A 132 13.65 6.12 46.41
N LEU A 133 12.80 7.03 46.90
CA LEU A 133 12.18 8.07 46.09
C LEU A 133 13.24 8.95 45.41
N ILE A 134 14.25 9.40 46.15
CA ILE A 134 15.38 10.20 45.61
C ILE A 134 16.20 9.36 44.62
N LEU A 135 16.63 8.17 45.03
CA LEU A 135 17.47 7.27 44.23
C LEU A 135 16.86 6.97 42.86
N VAL A 136 15.63 6.44 42.83
CA VAL A 136 14.96 6.00 41.60
C VAL A 136 14.67 7.18 40.69
N SER A 137 14.20 8.31 41.24
CA SER A 137 13.87 9.49 40.45
C SER A 137 15.11 10.10 39.78
N ILE A 138 16.24 10.13 40.48
CA ILE A 138 17.52 10.64 39.96
C ILE A 138 18.15 9.66 38.99
N TYR A 139 18.13 8.36 39.31
CA TYR A 139 18.57 7.32 38.39
C TYR A 139 17.84 7.43 37.06
N ALA A 140 16.50 7.54 37.09
CA ALA A 140 15.69 7.64 35.87
C ALA A 140 15.99 8.93 35.07
N LEU A 141 16.27 10.04 35.75
CA LEU A 141 16.69 11.31 35.14
C LEU A 141 18.01 11.14 34.38
N PHE A 142 19.06 10.71 35.06
CA PHE A 142 20.40 10.61 34.47
C PHE A 142 20.50 9.50 33.44
N PHE A 143 19.81 8.37 33.68
CA PHE A 143 19.71 7.31 32.69
C PHE A 143 19.06 7.85 31.40
N SER A 144 17.88 8.46 31.49
CA SER A 144 17.17 8.97 30.32
C SER A 144 17.96 10.03 29.56
N PHE A 145 18.61 10.94 30.29
CA PHE A 145 19.42 12.02 29.72
C PHE A 145 20.65 11.48 28.97
N VAL A 146 21.48 10.68 29.65
CA VAL A 146 22.73 10.16 29.08
C VAL A 146 22.44 9.16 27.98
N ALA A 147 21.48 8.25 28.19
CA ALA A 147 21.10 7.26 27.19
C ALA A 147 20.60 7.96 25.93
N GLY A 148 19.73 8.98 26.09
CA GLY A 148 19.17 9.71 24.96
C GLY A 148 20.22 10.48 24.16
N ILE A 149 21.15 11.18 24.83
CA ILE A 149 22.22 11.92 24.16
C ILE A 149 23.18 10.95 23.47
N LEU A 150 23.65 9.92 24.17
CA LEU A 150 24.64 8.98 23.66
C LEU A 150 24.11 8.17 22.47
N ALA A 151 22.86 7.73 22.54
CA ALA A 151 22.17 7.06 21.45
C ALA A 151 21.90 8.00 20.25
N SER A 152 21.62 9.28 20.51
CA SER A 152 21.47 10.28 19.44
C SER A 152 22.80 10.62 18.77
N LEU A 153 23.88 10.60 19.55
CA LEU A 153 25.23 10.81 19.08
C LEU A 153 25.71 9.67 18.16
N THR A 154 25.35 8.43 18.50
CA THR A 154 25.92 7.22 17.89
C THR A 154 25.01 6.52 16.88
N VAL A 155 23.68 6.57 17.06
CA VAL A 155 22.71 5.81 16.24
C VAL A 155 21.79 6.73 15.44
N SER A 156 20.89 7.46 16.10
CA SER A 156 20.05 8.52 15.51
C SER A 156 19.32 9.30 16.60
N VAL A 157 18.90 10.54 16.29
CA VAL A 157 18.10 11.36 17.23
C VAL A 157 16.76 10.70 17.55
N ALA A 158 16.09 10.11 16.56
CA ALA A 158 14.81 9.42 16.78
C ALA A 158 14.97 8.21 17.72
N PHE A 159 16.02 7.40 17.51
CA PHE A 159 16.33 6.27 18.37
C PHE A 159 16.71 6.75 19.77
N GLY A 160 17.54 7.78 19.90
CA GLY A 160 17.95 8.26 21.21
C GLY A 160 16.82 8.86 22.04
N ILE A 161 15.90 9.63 21.43
CA ILE A 161 14.70 10.10 22.14
C ILE A 161 13.90 8.89 22.67
N MET A 162 13.64 7.89 21.82
CA MET A 162 12.84 6.74 22.24
C MET A 162 13.56 5.83 23.24
N ALA A 163 14.87 5.61 23.08
CA ALA A 163 15.67 4.79 23.99
C ALA A 163 15.80 5.47 25.36
N GLY A 164 15.92 6.80 25.40
CA GLY A 164 15.89 7.58 26.65
C GLY A 164 14.52 7.54 27.33
N VAL A 165 13.42 7.62 26.56
CA VAL A 165 12.06 7.58 27.11
C VAL A 165 11.66 6.19 27.58
N ILE A 166 11.74 5.19 26.71
CA ILE A 166 11.36 3.81 27.01
C ILE A 166 12.34 3.22 28.03
N GLY A 167 13.64 3.44 27.85
CA GLY A 167 14.67 2.92 28.76
C GLY A 167 14.61 3.58 30.14
N GLY A 168 14.45 4.90 30.22
CA GLY A 168 14.31 5.62 31.49
C GLY A 168 13.09 5.14 32.29
N LEU A 169 11.98 4.83 31.62
CA LEU A 169 10.80 4.23 32.27
C LEU A 169 11.04 2.77 32.65
N LEU A 170 11.44 1.92 31.72
CA LEU A 170 11.47 0.48 31.94
C LEU A 170 12.65 0.02 32.80
N LEU A 171 13.85 0.56 32.61
CA LEU A 171 15.04 0.11 33.34
C LEU A 171 15.11 0.66 34.77
N SER A 172 14.29 1.66 35.09
CA SER A 172 14.13 2.16 36.47
C SER A 172 13.08 1.37 37.27
N LEU A 173 12.19 0.61 36.61
CA LEU A 173 11.16 -0.20 37.28
C LEU A 173 11.74 -1.30 38.18
N PRO A 174 12.75 -2.09 37.77
CA PRO A 174 13.35 -3.11 38.63
C PRO A 174 13.90 -2.51 39.93
N ILE A 175 14.61 -1.38 39.83
CA ILE A 175 15.17 -0.65 40.99
C ILE A 175 14.03 -0.13 41.89
N CYS A 176 12.98 0.42 41.28
CA CYS A 176 11.77 0.85 41.98
C CYS A 176 11.11 -0.29 42.76
N MET A 177 10.94 -1.46 42.14
CA MET A 177 10.32 -2.62 42.78
C MET A 177 11.15 -3.13 43.96
N ILE A 178 12.47 -3.28 43.80
CA ILE A 178 13.36 -3.69 44.89
C ILE A 178 13.28 -2.68 46.05
N GLY A 179 13.33 -1.39 45.74
CA GLY A 179 13.25 -0.33 46.76
C GLY A 179 11.91 -0.24 47.48
N LEU A 180 10.82 -0.77 46.92
CA LEU A 180 9.53 -0.83 47.61
C LEU A 180 9.40 -2.04 48.55
N PHE A 181 10.01 -3.18 48.22
CA PHE A 181 9.77 -4.45 48.91
C PHE A 181 10.95 -4.96 49.76
N GLU A 182 12.19 -4.64 49.39
CA GLU A 182 13.43 -5.20 49.97
C GLU A 182 14.36 -4.11 50.53
N TYR A 183 13.81 -2.94 50.88
CA TYR A 183 14.62 -1.79 51.27
C TYR A 183 15.39 -1.97 52.59
N ILE A 184 16.72 -1.83 52.52
CA ILE A 184 17.64 -1.73 53.65
C ILE A 184 18.58 -0.53 53.38
N PHE A 185 18.59 0.47 54.28
CA PHE A 185 19.32 1.73 54.08
C PHE A 185 20.84 1.54 53.82
N ASP A 186 21.48 0.63 54.55
CA ASP A 186 22.93 0.40 54.42
C ASP A 186 23.30 -0.25 53.08
N GLU A 187 22.36 -0.94 52.43
CA GLU A 187 22.55 -1.68 51.18
C GLU A 187 22.03 -0.93 49.95
N LEU A 188 22.00 0.41 49.99
CA LEU A 188 21.40 1.20 48.89
C LEU A 188 22.05 0.95 47.51
N GLU A 189 23.34 0.61 47.47
CA GLU A 189 24.04 0.25 46.24
C GLU A 189 23.57 -1.08 45.64
N ASN A 190 23.07 -2.01 46.48
CA ASN A 190 22.58 -3.32 46.06
C ASN A 190 21.23 -3.23 45.33
N LEU A 191 20.53 -2.08 45.40
CA LEU A 191 19.33 -1.85 44.59
C LEU A 191 19.65 -1.67 43.10
N LEU A 192 20.89 -1.31 42.75
CA LEU A 192 21.32 -1.23 41.36
C LEU A 192 21.53 -2.65 40.82
N VAL A 193 20.71 -3.02 39.85
CA VAL A 193 20.69 -4.39 39.30
C VAL A 193 21.96 -4.76 38.54
N PHE A 194 22.68 -3.76 38.02
CA PHE A 194 23.97 -3.93 37.38
C PHE A 194 24.95 -2.98 38.04
N SER A 195 25.77 -3.49 38.96
CA SER A 195 26.94 -2.75 39.42
C SER A 195 28.13 -3.04 38.51
N MET A 196 29.00 -2.07 38.28
CA MET A 196 30.25 -2.31 37.54
C MET A 196 31.13 -3.39 38.18
N ALA A 197 31.09 -3.52 39.51
CA ALA A 197 31.78 -4.58 40.24
C ALA A 197 31.39 -5.97 39.71
N GLU A 198 30.10 -6.21 39.52
CA GLU A 198 29.55 -7.43 38.95
C GLU A 198 29.88 -7.58 37.47
N ASN A 199 29.74 -6.50 36.68
CA ASN A 199 30.02 -6.52 35.25
C ASN A 199 31.47 -6.92 34.94
N ILE A 200 32.44 -6.37 35.68
CA ILE A 200 33.86 -6.72 35.52
C ILE A 200 34.16 -8.09 36.10
N ALA A 201 33.61 -8.44 37.27
CA ALA A 201 33.78 -9.78 37.84
C ALA A 201 33.38 -10.85 36.82
N ILE A 202 32.25 -10.68 36.14
CA ILE A 202 31.79 -11.57 35.06
C ILE A 202 32.73 -11.52 33.86
N ALA A 203 33.19 -10.33 33.44
CA ALA A 203 34.17 -10.21 32.35
C ALA A 203 35.48 -10.96 32.64
N VAL A 204 35.94 -10.95 33.89
CA VAL A 204 37.12 -11.70 34.33
C VAL A 204 36.81 -13.20 34.37
N MET A 205 35.66 -13.61 34.91
CA MET A 205 35.22 -15.03 34.92
C MET A 205 35.11 -15.63 33.50
N LEU A 206 34.77 -14.82 32.49
CA LEU A 206 34.72 -15.25 31.09
C LEU A 206 36.09 -15.58 30.49
N THR A 207 37.17 -15.03 31.05
CA THR A 207 38.53 -15.19 30.51
C THR A 207 39.43 -16.02 31.41
N VAL A 208 39.04 -16.24 32.67
CA VAL A 208 39.73 -17.08 33.64
C VAL A 208 38.83 -18.27 34.00
N PRO A 209 39.01 -19.44 33.35
CA PRO A 209 38.08 -20.57 33.44
C PRO A 209 37.85 -21.14 34.85
N ASP A 210 38.84 -20.99 35.73
CA ASP A 210 38.83 -21.56 37.09
C ASP A 210 38.34 -20.58 38.18
N LEU A 211 38.04 -19.33 37.81
CA LEU A 211 37.61 -18.31 38.77
C LEU A 211 36.08 -18.30 38.91
N GLN A 212 35.58 -18.71 40.08
CA GLN A 212 34.17 -18.59 40.44
C GLN A 212 33.99 -17.54 41.55
N ILE A 213 33.37 -16.41 41.21
CA ILE A 213 33.01 -15.35 42.16
C ILE A 213 31.54 -15.51 42.52
N SER A 214 31.25 -15.73 43.81
CA SER A 214 29.88 -15.79 44.31
C SER A 214 29.34 -14.38 44.54
N PHE A 215 28.24 -14.02 43.87
CA PHE A 215 27.56 -12.74 44.10
C PHE A 215 26.62 -12.84 45.30
N PRO A 216 26.73 -11.94 46.30
CA PRO A 216 26.02 -12.06 47.57
C PRO A 216 24.49 -11.96 47.45
N ASN A 217 23.96 -11.30 46.40
CA ASN A 217 22.52 -11.16 46.17
C ASN A 217 22.15 -11.41 44.69
N THR A 218 21.68 -12.62 44.36
CA THR A 218 21.08 -12.90 43.05
C THR A 218 19.63 -12.43 43.00
N HIS A 219 19.41 -11.11 42.86
CA HIS A 219 18.05 -10.58 42.74
C HIS A 219 17.38 -11.09 41.45
N SER A 220 16.12 -11.51 41.56
CA SER A 220 15.30 -11.94 40.42
C SER A 220 15.12 -10.85 39.34
N SER A 221 15.44 -9.61 39.69
CA SER A 221 15.38 -8.40 38.87
C SER A 221 16.45 -8.32 37.76
N ALA A 222 17.57 -9.04 37.86
CA ALA A 222 18.63 -9.03 36.83
C ALA A 222 18.09 -9.48 35.48
N LEU A 223 17.40 -10.63 35.45
CA LEU A 223 16.76 -11.16 34.25
C LEU A 223 15.73 -10.17 33.70
N TRP A 224 14.88 -9.58 34.55
CA TRP A 224 13.89 -8.59 34.12
C TRP A 224 14.54 -7.36 33.47
N THR A 225 15.64 -6.87 34.04
CA THR A 225 16.35 -5.69 33.54
C THR A 225 17.00 -5.98 32.17
N VAL A 226 17.53 -7.19 31.97
CA VAL A 226 17.99 -7.65 30.65
C VAL A 226 16.84 -7.65 29.63
N LEU A 227 15.71 -8.28 29.96
CA LEU A 227 14.57 -8.36 29.06
C LEU A 227 14.02 -6.98 28.69
N LEU A 228 13.92 -6.09 29.68
CA LEU A 228 13.45 -4.71 29.48
C LEU A 228 14.45 -3.89 28.65
N GLY A 229 15.75 -4.12 28.79
CA GLY A 229 16.79 -3.52 27.95
C GLY A 229 16.68 -3.97 26.49
N ILE A 230 16.51 -5.27 26.25
CA ILE A 230 16.31 -5.85 24.92
C ILE A 230 15.03 -5.33 24.28
N PHE A 231 13.93 -5.28 25.04
CA PHE A 231 12.66 -4.71 24.59
C PHE A 231 12.80 -3.21 24.25
N THR A 232 13.52 -2.44 25.07
CA THR A 232 13.80 -1.01 24.84
C THR A 232 14.55 -0.80 23.53
N ALA A 233 15.65 -1.53 23.32
CA ALA A 233 16.44 -1.43 22.09
C ALA A 233 15.62 -1.83 20.84
N SER A 234 14.83 -2.90 20.96
CA SER A 234 13.99 -3.41 19.87
C SER A 234 12.87 -2.44 19.49
N SER A 235 12.15 -1.91 20.48
CA SER A 235 11.06 -0.95 20.27
C SER A 235 11.56 0.40 19.73
N ALA A 236 12.64 0.96 20.32
CA ALA A 236 13.26 2.19 19.82
C ALA A 236 13.79 2.02 18.38
N GLY A 237 14.37 0.85 18.08
CA GLY A 237 14.84 0.49 16.73
C GLY A 237 13.73 0.46 15.70
N ILE A 238 12.61 -0.20 16.01
CA ILE A 238 11.42 -0.22 15.13
C ILE A 238 10.83 1.17 14.93
N ILE A 239 10.73 1.97 15.99
CA ILE A 239 10.18 3.32 15.90
C ILE A 239 11.05 4.18 14.99
N MET A 240 12.38 4.15 15.17
CA MET A 240 13.32 4.79 14.24
C MET A 240 13.17 4.26 12.81
N SER A 241 13.00 2.95 12.61
CA SER A 241 12.81 2.42 11.27
C SER A 241 11.54 2.94 10.60
N SER A 242 10.47 3.18 11.38
CA SER A 242 9.21 3.70 10.85
C SER A 242 9.31 5.16 10.37
N THR A 243 10.27 5.93 10.89
CA THR A 243 10.52 7.30 10.45
C THR A 243 11.31 7.37 9.15
N THR A 244 11.87 6.26 8.66
CA THR A 244 12.79 6.26 7.51
C THR A 244 12.16 5.58 6.31
N LYS A 245 12.07 6.27 5.17
CA LYS A 245 11.72 5.63 3.88
C LYS A 245 13.00 5.15 3.20
N THR A 246 13.31 3.86 3.29
CA THR A 246 14.46 3.29 2.57
C THR A 246 14.19 3.27 1.07
N LEU A 247 14.88 4.13 0.32
CA LEU A 247 14.72 4.31 -1.12
C LEU A 247 15.31 3.14 -1.96
N SER A 248 16.09 2.24 -1.37
CA SER A 248 16.66 1.08 -2.05
C SER A 248 16.73 -0.15 -1.13
N SER A 249 16.20 -1.28 -1.59
CA SER A 249 16.39 -2.58 -0.94
C SER A 249 17.72 -3.16 -1.39
N GLN A 250 18.71 -3.19 -0.49
CA GLN A 250 19.94 -3.96 -0.74
C GLN A 250 19.64 -5.47 -0.76
N PRO A 251 20.43 -6.28 -1.50
CA PRO A 251 20.20 -7.72 -1.58
C PRO A 251 20.33 -8.41 -0.22
N GLN A 252 19.50 -9.42 0.03
CA GLN A 252 19.34 -10.09 1.33
C GLN A 252 20.65 -10.67 1.89
N TYR A 253 21.54 -11.21 1.04
CA TYR A 253 22.82 -11.77 1.49
C TYR A 253 23.74 -10.71 2.12
N ARG A 254 23.72 -9.47 1.62
CA ARG A 254 24.52 -8.37 2.15
C ARG A 254 23.99 -7.92 3.51
N GLN A 255 22.67 -7.92 3.68
CA GLN A 255 22.03 -7.64 4.97
C GLN A 255 22.39 -8.72 5.99
N MET A 256 22.18 -9.99 5.66
CA MET A 256 22.50 -11.11 6.56
C MET A 256 24.00 -11.16 6.90
N GLY A 257 24.87 -11.00 5.89
CA GLY A 257 26.32 -10.93 6.10
C GLY A 257 26.75 -9.77 7.00
N SER A 258 26.14 -8.59 6.85
CA SER A 258 26.43 -7.45 7.73
C SER A 258 25.99 -7.66 9.18
N ILE A 259 24.86 -8.35 9.41
CA ILE A 259 24.38 -8.70 10.76
C ILE A 259 25.37 -9.66 11.42
N ILE A 260 25.77 -10.71 10.70
CA ILE A 260 26.73 -11.71 11.21
C ILE A 260 28.09 -11.06 11.49
N MET A 261 28.60 -10.24 10.57
CA MET A 261 29.86 -9.51 10.81
C MET A 261 29.75 -8.55 11.99
N GLY A 262 28.63 -7.82 12.11
CA GLY A 262 28.36 -6.93 13.23
C GLY A 262 28.40 -7.66 14.57
N ALA A 263 27.73 -8.81 14.66
CA ALA A 263 27.71 -9.64 15.87
C ALA A 263 29.10 -10.25 16.18
N LEU A 264 29.78 -10.83 15.19
CA LEU A 264 31.09 -11.46 15.37
C LEU A 264 32.17 -10.45 15.80
N ILE A 265 32.25 -9.29 15.13
CA ILE A 265 33.25 -8.27 15.46
C ILE A 265 32.99 -7.68 16.84
N SER A 266 31.72 -7.51 17.23
CA SER A 266 31.35 -7.10 18.59
C SER A 266 31.76 -8.14 19.62
N GLY A 267 31.53 -9.44 19.35
CA GLY A 267 31.97 -10.53 20.21
C GLY A 267 33.49 -10.56 20.40
N VAL A 268 34.25 -10.40 19.33
CA VAL A 268 35.73 -10.31 19.39
C VAL A 268 36.19 -9.08 20.16
N ALA A 269 35.58 -7.92 19.93
CA ALA A 269 35.92 -6.70 20.65
C ALA A 269 35.66 -6.84 22.16
N LEU A 270 34.54 -7.44 22.55
CA LEU A 270 34.22 -7.71 23.94
C LEU A 270 35.18 -8.72 24.57
N PHE A 271 35.56 -9.77 23.84
CA PHE A 271 36.56 -10.73 24.31
C PHE A 271 37.92 -10.06 24.55
N ILE A 272 38.35 -9.17 23.66
CA ILE A 272 39.59 -8.38 23.84
C ILE A 272 39.49 -7.47 25.06
N ILE A 273 38.36 -6.77 25.25
CA ILE A 273 38.12 -5.90 26.40
C ILE A 273 38.12 -6.73 27.70
N ALA A 274 37.44 -7.88 27.72
CA ALA A 274 37.41 -8.79 28.86
C ALA A 274 38.81 -9.35 29.17
N GLY A 275 39.59 -9.71 28.15
CA GLY A 275 40.97 -10.18 28.32
C GLY A 275 41.91 -9.09 28.82
N LEU A 276 41.74 -7.85 28.37
CA LEU A 276 42.45 -6.70 28.92
C LEU A 276 42.08 -6.49 30.39
N MET A 277 40.79 -6.64 30.73
CA MET A 277 40.32 -6.52 32.11
C MET A 277 40.84 -7.61 33.03
N SER A 278 40.94 -8.86 32.58
CA SER A 278 41.51 -9.93 33.42
C SER A 278 43.00 -9.80 33.66
N VAL A 279 43.73 -9.06 32.82
CA VAL A 279 45.13 -8.70 33.09
C VAL A 279 45.23 -7.50 34.05
N LEU A 280 44.39 -6.48 33.85
CA LEU A 280 44.47 -5.22 34.61
C LEU A 280 43.80 -5.31 35.98
N ALA A 281 42.68 -6.01 36.13
CA ALA A 281 41.94 -6.09 37.39
C ALA A 281 42.74 -6.74 38.54
N PRO A 282 43.49 -7.85 38.34
CA PRO A 282 44.39 -8.37 39.37
C PRO A 282 45.52 -7.40 39.70
N SER A 283 46.06 -6.68 38.72
CA SER A 283 47.12 -5.68 38.99
C SER A 283 46.62 -4.50 39.83
N ALA A 284 45.34 -4.13 39.70
CA ALA A 284 44.68 -3.20 40.59
C ALA A 284 44.48 -3.81 41.99
N ALA A 285 44.13 -5.09 42.09
CA ALA A 285 43.98 -5.80 43.38
C ALA A 285 45.28 -5.97 44.17
N TRP A 286 46.45 -5.88 43.53
CA TRP A 286 47.75 -5.83 44.22
C TRP A 286 47.99 -4.50 44.96
N MET A 287 47.24 -3.44 44.63
CA MET A 287 47.16 -2.24 45.46
C MET A 287 46.25 -2.57 46.65
N GLN A 288 46.83 -2.81 47.83
CA GLN A 288 46.13 -3.17 49.07
C GLN A 288 44.85 -2.32 49.31
N SER A 289 43.86 -2.93 50.00
CA SER A 289 42.54 -2.35 50.29
C SER A 289 42.61 -0.90 50.80
N GLY A 290 42.04 0.03 50.04
CA GLY A 290 42.00 1.46 50.35
C GLY A 290 41.51 2.28 49.16
N ALA A 291 41.51 3.61 49.30
CA ALA A 291 41.03 4.53 48.26
C ALA A 291 41.75 4.37 46.90
N LEU A 292 43.03 3.97 46.91
CA LEU A 292 43.82 3.73 45.70
C LEU A 292 43.32 2.53 44.88
N TYR A 293 42.87 1.45 45.54
CA TYR A 293 42.27 0.29 44.87
C TYR A 293 40.98 0.70 44.15
N VAL A 294 40.10 1.44 44.85
CA VAL A 294 38.82 1.92 44.31
C VAL A 294 39.07 2.85 43.11
N LEU A 295 40.02 3.80 43.23
CA LEU A 295 40.39 4.70 42.13
C LEU A 295 40.98 3.98 40.92
N ALA A 296 41.85 2.98 41.13
CA ALA A 296 42.42 2.20 40.03
C ALA A 296 41.35 1.38 39.31
N TYR A 297 40.43 0.78 40.06
CA TYR A 297 39.32 0.00 39.54
C TYR A 297 38.34 0.87 38.74
N ASP A 298 37.93 2.01 39.29
CA ASP A 298 37.05 2.98 38.65
C ASP A 298 37.69 3.60 37.39
N GLY A 299 39.01 3.82 37.42
CA GLY A 299 39.78 4.28 36.26
C GLY A 299 39.74 3.30 35.08
N LEU A 300 39.73 1.98 35.34
CA LEU A 300 39.61 0.96 34.29
C LEU A 300 38.24 1.01 33.61
N ILE A 301 37.17 1.16 34.38
CA ILE A 301 35.78 1.27 33.89
C ILE A 301 35.65 2.50 32.99
N VAL A 302 36.09 3.64 33.50
CA VAL A 302 36.11 4.91 32.78
C VAL A 302 36.89 4.76 31.47
N GLY A 303 38.03 4.07 31.51
CA GLY A 303 38.85 3.76 30.33
C GLY A 303 38.09 2.99 29.24
N VAL A 304 37.32 1.95 29.60
CA VAL A 304 36.55 1.14 28.63
C VAL A 304 35.46 1.96 27.97
N PHE A 305 34.67 2.72 28.74
CA PHE A 305 33.61 3.53 28.15
C PHE A 305 34.17 4.63 27.25
N SER A 306 35.28 5.25 27.66
CA SER A 306 36.00 6.25 26.87
C SER A 306 36.51 5.67 25.55
N LEU A 307 37.13 4.49 25.60
CA LEU A 307 37.64 3.79 24.42
C LEU A 307 36.50 3.33 23.51
N GLY A 308 35.44 2.76 24.06
CA GLY A 308 34.26 2.32 23.32
C GLY A 308 33.62 3.47 22.55
N LEU A 309 33.40 4.61 23.20
CA LEU A 309 32.87 5.80 22.55
C LEU A 309 33.81 6.33 21.46
N ALA A 310 35.12 6.37 21.73
CA ALA A 310 36.11 6.81 20.75
C ALA A 310 36.14 5.91 19.50
N LEU A 311 36.05 4.59 19.68
CA LEU A 311 35.99 3.61 18.60
C LEU A 311 34.71 3.76 17.77
N ILE A 312 33.54 3.84 18.42
CA ILE A 312 32.26 4.02 17.72
C ILE A 312 32.28 5.33 16.91
N TRP A 313 32.75 6.43 17.50
CA TRP A 313 32.85 7.71 16.80
C TRP A 313 33.81 7.66 15.61
N SER A 314 34.96 7.01 15.78
CA SER A 314 35.93 6.80 14.71
C SER A 314 35.34 5.97 13.57
N LEU A 315 34.57 4.92 13.89
CA LEU A 315 33.86 4.10 12.90
C LEU A 315 32.78 4.87 12.15
N LEU A 316 32.08 5.78 12.82
CA LEU A 316 30.99 6.57 12.25
C LEU A 316 31.49 7.69 11.33
N THR A 317 32.48 8.46 11.79
CA THR A 317 32.91 9.69 11.11
C THR A 317 34.22 9.54 10.31
N SER A 318 34.93 8.42 10.46
CA SER A 318 36.31 8.24 9.99
C SER A 318 37.32 9.28 10.54
N ARG A 319 36.97 9.99 11.63
CA ARG A 319 37.78 11.03 12.27
C ARG A 319 38.25 10.59 13.66
N TRP A 320 39.26 9.73 13.70
CA TRP A 320 39.77 9.14 14.96
C TRP A 320 40.20 10.16 16.02
N ARG A 321 40.76 11.30 15.63
CA ARG A 321 41.17 12.37 16.58
C ARG A 321 39.99 12.97 17.34
N GLN A 322 38.87 13.21 16.64
CA GLN A 322 37.66 13.73 17.27
C GLN A 322 37.04 12.68 18.20
N GLY A 323 37.07 11.41 17.79
CA GLY A 323 36.61 10.30 18.62
C GLY A 323 37.41 10.16 19.91
N LEU A 324 38.74 10.25 19.81
CA LEU A 324 39.63 10.18 20.98
C LEU A 324 39.37 11.35 21.94
N LEU A 325 39.21 12.57 21.42
CA LEU A 325 38.86 13.75 22.23
C LEU A 325 37.51 13.59 22.92
N LEU A 326 36.49 13.10 22.21
CA LEU A 326 35.17 12.82 22.80
C LEU A 326 35.23 11.73 23.87
N GLY A 327 36.00 10.67 23.63
CA GLY A 327 36.25 9.61 24.61
C GLY A 327 36.90 10.15 25.88
N ILE A 328 37.94 10.98 25.75
CA ILE A 328 38.61 11.61 26.91
C ILE A 328 37.64 12.51 27.68
N ILE A 329 36.83 13.33 26.99
CA ILE A 329 35.87 14.21 27.66
C ILE A 329 34.82 13.40 28.41
N ALA A 330 34.23 12.38 27.76
CA ALA A 330 33.25 11.51 28.39
C ALA A 330 33.84 10.75 29.58
N GLY A 331 35.09 10.28 29.44
CA GLY A 331 35.83 9.63 30.50
C GLY A 331 36.11 10.53 31.70
N LEU A 332 36.57 11.75 31.45
CA LEU A 332 36.83 12.73 32.51
C LEU A 332 35.53 13.09 33.25
N LEU A 333 34.42 13.26 32.54
CA LEU A 333 33.11 13.49 33.15
C LEU A 333 32.66 12.32 34.01
N LEU A 334 32.75 11.09 33.49
CA LEU A 334 32.40 9.89 34.26
C LEU A 334 33.31 9.73 35.48
N GLY A 335 34.61 9.89 35.31
CA GLY A 335 35.60 9.80 36.40
C GLY A 335 35.36 10.83 37.51
N ILE A 336 34.93 12.06 37.18
CA ILE A 336 34.52 13.05 38.19
C ILE A 336 33.29 12.55 38.95
N VAL A 337 32.27 12.03 38.26
CA VAL A 337 31.05 11.52 38.93
C VAL A 337 31.39 10.33 39.81
N THR A 338 32.27 9.43 39.37
CA THR A 338 32.72 8.27 40.16
C THR A 338 33.54 8.70 41.37
N LEU A 339 34.42 9.71 41.23
CA LEU A 339 35.13 10.30 42.37
C LEU A 339 34.16 10.89 43.39
N LEU A 340 33.18 11.69 42.94
CA LEU A 340 32.15 12.26 43.79
C LEU A 340 31.32 11.17 44.50
N LYS A 341 30.99 10.08 43.80
CA LYS A 341 30.34 8.90 44.40
C LYS A 341 31.15 8.39 45.58
N ASN A 342 32.44 8.14 45.38
CA ASN A 342 33.28 7.56 46.43
C ASN A 342 33.47 8.51 47.62
N GLU A 343 33.71 9.80 47.36
CA GLU A 343 33.87 10.81 48.42
C GLU A 343 32.61 10.96 49.27
N PHE A 344 31.43 11.06 48.63
CA PHE A 344 30.17 11.30 49.32
C PHE A 344 29.42 10.02 49.74
N ASN A 345 29.93 8.82 49.42
CA ASN A 345 29.31 7.56 49.83
C ASN A 345 29.21 7.43 51.37
N THR A 346 30.15 8.06 52.08
CA THR A 346 30.18 8.10 53.55
C THR A 346 29.24 9.15 54.15
N PHE A 347 28.71 10.08 53.34
CA PHE A 347 27.83 11.15 53.78
C PHE A 347 26.35 10.76 53.60
N VAL A 348 25.77 10.23 54.68
CA VAL A 348 24.41 9.65 54.78
C VAL A 348 23.32 10.42 54.01
N PRO A 349 23.18 11.77 54.11
CA PRO A 349 22.10 12.50 53.44
C PRO A 349 22.21 12.55 51.90
N LEU A 350 23.42 12.50 51.35
CA LEU A 350 23.65 12.60 49.89
C LEU A 350 23.82 11.23 49.23
N LYS A 351 23.94 10.15 50.01
CA LYS A 351 24.15 8.79 49.51
C LYS A 351 23.14 8.39 48.42
N PRO A 352 21.81 8.56 48.56
CA PRO A 352 20.85 8.21 47.51
C PRO A 352 20.97 9.04 46.24
N LEU A 353 21.31 10.34 46.38
CA LEU A 353 21.50 11.25 45.27
C LEU A 353 22.69 10.81 44.42
N VAL A 354 23.85 10.59 45.05
CA VAL A 354 25.08 10.33 44.29
C VAL A 354 25.09 8.93 43.67
N ILE A 355 24.54 7.92 44.35
CA ILE A 355 24.34 6.58 43.80
C ILE A 355 23.38 6.63 42.60
N GLY A 356 22.29 7.41 42.70
CA GLY A 356 21.34 7.58 41.60
C GLY A 356 21.98 8.25 40.37
N ILE A 357 22.76 9.31 40.56
CA ILE A 357 23.49 9.99 39.47
C ILE A 357 24.43 9.00 38.80
N HIS A 358 25.32 8.38 39.58
CA HIS A 358 26.34 7.48 39.06
C HIS A 358 25.71 6.29 38.33
N GLY A 359 24.80 5.55 38.99
CA GLY A 359 24.16 4.38 38.41
C GLY A 359 23.38 4.69 37.13
N GLY A 360 22.71 5.84 37.07
CA GLY A 360 21.98 6.27 35.88
C GLY A 360 22.90 6.50 34.69
N ILE A 361 24.01 7.24 34.88
CA ILE A 361 25.00 7.52 33.82
C ILE A 361 25.70 6.24 33.38
N GLU A 362 26.15 5.44 34.34
CA GLU A 362 26.90 4.21 34.14
C GLU A 362 26.08 3.19 33.33
N ASN A 363 24.86 2.89 33.75
CA ASN A 363 24.00 1.94 33.04
C ASN A 363 23.60 2.48 31.66
N ALA A 364 23.34 3.78 31.52
CA ALA A 364 23.08 4.37 30.21
C ALA A 364 24.25 4.19 29.24
N MET A 365 25.49 4.38 29.70
CA MET A 365 26.68 4.13 28.88
C MET A 365 26.81 2.66 28.51
N LEU A 366 26.63 1.75 29.47
CA LEU A 366 26.66 0.31 29.23
C LEU A 366 25.67 -0.12 28.15
N TYR A 367 24.38 0.22 28.31
CA TYR A 367 23.33 -0.16 27.36
C TYR A 367 23.53 0.43 25.97
N MET A 368 23.88 1.72 25.88
CA MET A 368 23.95 2.38 24.58
C MET A 368 25.22 2.06 23.80
N LEU A 369 26.38 1.94 24.44
CA LEU A 369 27.62 1.62 23.74
C LEU A 369 27.60 0.19 23.22
N LEU A 370 27.07 -0.74 24.02
CA LEU A 370 26.95 -2.15 23.65
C LEU A 370 26.01 -2.37 22.46
N PHE A 371 24.92 -1.59 22.40
CA PHE A 371 24.02 -1.58 21.24
C PHE A 371 24.64 -0.87 20.02
N ALA A 372 25.24 0.30 20.23
CA ALA A 372 25.68 1.18 19.15
C ALA A 372 26.83 0.60 18.33
N PHE A 373 27.79 -0.09 18.95
CA PHE A 373 28.95 -0.64 18.24
C PHE A 373 28.56 -1.64 17.13
N PRO A 374 27.82 -2.74 17.40
CA PRO A 374 27.34 -3.64 16.34
C PRO A 374 26.41 -2.94 15.35
N CYS A 375 25.57 -2.02 15.84
CA CYS A 375 24.59 -1.32 15.01
C CYS A 375 25.25 -0.45 13.93
N VAL A 376 26.21 0.40 14.32
CA VAL A 376 26.94 1.29 13.41
C VAL A 376 27.73 0.46 12.39
N LEU A 377 28.34 -0.64 12.84
CA LEU A 377 29.15 -1.51 11.97
C LEU A 377 28.30 -2.17 10.87
N ALA A 378 27.15 -2.75 11.24
CA ALA A 378 26.24 -3.35 10.27
C ALA A 378 25.54 -2.30 9.39
N LYS A 379 25.16 -1.14 9.95
CA LYS A 379 24.58 0.00 9.20
C LYS A 379 25.54 0.46 8.09
N ARG A 380 26.84 0.55 8.38
CA ARG A 380 27.86 0.98 7.41
C ARG A 380 28.04 0.00 6.24
N VAL A 381 27.86 -1.30 6.49
CA VAL A 381 28.03 -2.34 5.45
C VAL A 381 26.77 -2.51 4.61
N ALA A 382 25.58 -2.48 5.21
CA ALA A 382 24.31 -2.73 4.53
C ALA A 382 23.33 -1.55 4.63
N ASN A 383 22.47 -1.54 5.66
CA ASN A 383 21.43 -0.54 5.85
C ASN A 383 21.00 -0.44 7.33
N LEU A 384 20.11 0.52 7.61
CA LEU A 384 19.58 0.79 8.96
C LEU A 384 18.97 -0.45 9.63
N TRP A 385 18.21 -1.26 8.87
CA TRP A 385 17.57 -2.48 9.37
C TRP A 385 18.59 -3.50 9.86
N ALA A 386 19.63 -3.77 9.05
CA ALA A 386 20.72 -4.65 9.46
C ALA A 386 21.47 -4.12 10.68
N GLY A 387 21.65 -2.78 10.77
CA GLY A 387 22.16 -2.09 11.95
C GLY A 387 21.37 -2.41 13.21
N ILE A 388 20.06 -2.14 13.20
CA ILE A 388 19.18 -2.40 14.35
C ILE A 388 19.29 -3.87 14.80
N ILE A 389 19.19 -4.80 13.86
CA ILE A 389 19.24 -6.25 14.17
C ILE A 389 20.59 -6.62 14.79
N ALA A 390 21.71 -6.19 14.19
CA ALA A 390 23.04 -6.43 14.75
C ALA A 390 23.20 -5.83 16.15
N GLY A 391 22.71 -4.60 16.35
CA GLY A 391 22.73 -3.91 17.65
C GLY A 391 22.02 -4.70 18.74
N ILE A 392 20.82 -5.20 18.43
CA ILE A 392 20.00 -5.98 19.36
C ILE A 392 20.66 -7.32 19.69
N PHE A 393 21.04 -8.11 18.68
CA PHE A 393 21.65 -9.42 18.92
C PHE A 393 23.03 -9.30 19.59
N GLY A 394 23.80 -8.29 19.21
CA GLY A 394 25.10 -7.99 19.81
C GLY A 394 25.00 -7.63 21.28
N SER A 395 24.06 -6.74 21.66
CA SER A 395 23.87 -6.38 23.07
C SER A 395 23.14 -7.46 23.87
N ALA A 396 22.11 -8.09 23.30
CA ALA A 396 21.36 -9.17 23.95
C ALA A 396 22.26 -10.36 24.31
N GLY A 397 23.19 -10.76 23.43
CA GLY A 397 24.08 -11.89 23.70
C GLY A 397 24.91 -11.72 24.97
N VAL A 398 25.38 -10.51 25.23
CA VAL A 398 26.19 -10.18 26.43
C VAL A 398 25.33 -10.15 27.67
N TYR A 399 24.12 -9.61 27.59
CA TYR A 399 23.20 -9.60 28.73
C TYR A 399 22.67 -10.99 29.08
N ILE A 400 22.48 -11.86 28.08
CA ILE A 400 22.15 -13.27 28.30
C ILE A 400 23.31 -13.96 29.02
N LEU A 401 24.56 -13.71 28.58
CA LEU A 401 25.75 -14.22 29.23
C LEU A 401 25.80 -13.80 30.70
N PHE A 402 25.58 -12.51 30.97
CA PHE A 402 25.48 -11.96 32.32
C PHE A 402 24.39 -12.67 33.15
N ALA A 403 23.19 -12.86 32.59
CA ALA A 403 22.10 -13.54 33.28
C ALA A 403 22.44 -15.01 33.63
N ILE A 404 23.19 -15.71 32.77
CA ILE A 404 23.64 -17.11 33.00
C ILE A 404 24.68 -17.19 34.13
N PHE A 405 25.61 -16.25 34.20
CA PHE A 405 26.66 -16.25 35.23
C PHE A 405 26.14 -15.82 36.61
N ILE A 406 25.15 -14.93 36.65
CA ILE A 406 24.53 -14.50 37.91
C ILE A 406 23.49 -15.49 38.40
N LYS A 407 22.59 -15.95 37.52
CA LYS A 407 21.56 -16.93 37.88
C LYS A 407 21.88 -18.23 37.17
N HIS A 408 22.05 -19.28 37.96
CA HIS A 408 22.05 -20.67 37.48
C HIS A 408 20.67 -21.12 36.94
N ASP A 409 19.89 -20.21 36.33
CA ASP A 409 18.65 -20.51 35.64
C ASP A 409 18.97 -21.25 34.33
N ALA A 410 18.07 -22.15 33.90
CA ALA A 410 18.27 -22.93 32.69
C ALA A 410 18.39 -22.02 31.44
N LEU A 411 19.42 -22.24 30.62
CA LEU A 411 19.65 -21.50 29.38
C LEU A 411 18.41 -21.44 28.47
N SER A 412 17.67 -22.55 28.38
CA SER A 412 16.44 -22.64 27.59
C SER A 412 15.37 -21.65 28.04
N PHE A 413 15.25 -21.40 29.35
CA PHE A 413 14.30 -20.46 29.92
C PHE A 413 14.68 -19.01 29.61
N ILE A 414 15.95 -18.65 29.77
CA ILE A 414 16.47 -17.31 29.46
C ILE A 414 16.31 -17.00 27.96
N LEU A 415 16.63 -17.97 27.08
CA LEU A 415 16.45 -17.83 25.64
C LEU A 415 14.98 -17.67 25.24
N LEU A 416 14.07 -18.44 25.84
CA LEU A 416 12.64 -18.32 25.60
C LEU A 416 12.12 -16.91 25.94
N LEU A 417 12.45 -16.41 27.13
CA LEU A 417 12.02 -15.08 27.56
C LEU A 417 12.64 -13.98 26.70
N THR A 418 13.90 -14.14 26.30
CA THR A 418 14.57 -13.20 25.40
C THR A 418 13.89 -13.15 24.04
N CYS A 419 13.54 -14.31 23.47
CA CYS A 419 12.76 -14.40 22.24
C CYS A 419 11.40 -13.69 22.37
N ILE A 420 10.72 -13.83 23.51
CA ILE A 420 9.45 -13.12 23.77
C ILE A 420 9.68 -11.60 23.83
N ALA A 421 10.70 -11.13 24.55
CA ALA A 421 11.03 -9.70 24.63
C ALA A 421 11.36 -9.10 23.25
N LEU A 422 12.09 -9.85 22.41
CA LEU A 422 12.36 -9.49 21.03
C LEU A 422 11.09 -9.43 20.19
N LEU A 423 10.23 -10.46 20.25
CA LEU A 423 8.97 -10.50 19.50
C LEU A 423 8.03 -9.38 19.91
N LEU A 424 7.96 -9.05 21.20
CA LEU A 424 7.17 -7.91 21.68
C LEU A 424 7.78 -6.58 21.22
N GLY A 425 9.10 -6.41 21.27
CA GLY A 425 9.78 -5.21 20.81
C GLY A 425 9.63 -4.99 19.30
N PHE A 426 9.88 -6.02 18.49
CA PHE A 426 9.67 -5.98 17.03
C PHE A 426 8.18 -5.97 16.65
N GLY A 427 7.31 -6.46 17.52
CA GLY A 427 5.87 -6.41 17.35
C GLY A 427 5.26 -5.04 17.67
N PHE A 428 6.04 -4.05 18.14
CA PHE A 428 5.52 -2.80 18.71
C PHE A 428 4.49 -2.12 17.80
N ASN A 429 4.81 -1.88 16.53
CA ASN A 429 3.89 -1.24 15.58
C ASN A 429 2.69 -2.13 15.17
N TRP A 430 2.70 -3.41 15.54
CA TRP A 430 1.65 -4.38 15.27
C TRP A 430 0.67 -4.53 16.45
N TRP A 431 1.13 -4.74 17.68
CA TRP A 431 0.23 -4.87 18.84
C TRP A 431 -0.18 -3.53 19.46
N ARG A 432 0.62 -2.47 19.32
CA ARG A 432 0.29 -1.15 19.89
C ARG A 432 -1.04 -0.59 19.37
N PRO A 433 -1.38 -0.65 18.07
CA PRO A 433 -2.69 -0.25 17.58
C PRO A 433 -3.86 -0.95 18.29
N PHE A 434 -3.71 -2.22 18.67
CA PHE A 434 -4.72 -2.96 19.42
C PHE A 434 -4.89 -2.43 20.84
N LEU A 435 -3.79 -2.22 21.58
CA LEU A 435 -3.88 -1.65 22.94
C LEU A 435 -4.38 -0.21 22.93
N CYS A 436 -3.92 0.62 21.98
CA CYS A 436 -4.40 1.99 21.86
C CYS A 436 -5.88 2.06 21.43
N TYR A 437 -6.39 1.06 20.71
CA TYR A 437 -7.79 1.04 20.26
C TYR A 437 -8.79 1.11 21.42
N ILE A 438 -8.45 0.49 22.57
CA ILE A 438 -9.27 0.51 23.80
C ILE A 438 -9.58 1.96 24.24
N PHE A 439 -8.62 2.87 24.06
CA PHE A 439 -8.77 4.29 24.40
C PHE A 439 -9.21 5.16 23.21
N GLN A 440 -8.76 4.83 22.00
CA GLN A 440 -9.10 5.58 20.78
C GLN A 440 -10.58 5.43 20.41
N ALA A 441 -11.20 4.26 20.60
CA ALA A 441 -12.60 4.05 20.23
C ALA A 441 -13.57 4.94 21.04
N PRO A 442 -13.50 4.98 22.40
CA PRO A 442 -14.31 5.94 23.18
C PRO A 442 -14.04 7.39 22.82
N TRP A 443 -12.76 7.77 22.62
CA TRP A 443 -12.40 9.13 22.22
C TRP A 443 -13.04 9.54 20.88
N ASN A 444 -12.94 8.67 19.87
CA ASN A 444 -13.52 8.92 18.55
C ASN A 444 -15.05 9.02 18.61
N LEU A 445 -15.71 8.18 19.43
CA LEU A 445 -17.15 8.24 19.64
C LEU A 445 -17.57 9.56 20.31
N LEU A 446 -16.83 10.02 21.31
CA LEU A 446 -17.06 11.31 21.97
C LEU A 446 -16.92 12.47 20.98
N LEU A 447 -15.92 12.43 20.09
CA LEU A 447 -15.75 13.44 19.04
C LEU A 447 -16.93 13.45 18.07
N PHE A 448 -17.39 12.28 17.63
CA PHE A 448 -18.54 12.16 16.73
C PHE A 448 -19.81 12.74 17.37
N GLN A 449 -20.14 12.33 18.61
CA GLN A 449 -21.30 12.86 19.33
C GLN A 449 -21.20 14.35 19.63
N ALA A 450 -19.99 14.84 19.92
CA ALA A 450 -19.76 16.26 20.15
C ALA A 450 -20.02 17.05 18.85
N ASP A 451 -19.49 16.60 17.71
CA ASP A 451 -19.72 17.24 16.42
C ASP A 451 -21.18 17.15 15.99
N GLU A 452 -21.88 16.03 16.22
CA GLU A 452 -23.32 15.89 15.90
C GLU A 452 -24.16 17.01 16.51
N LYS A 453 -23.84 17.44 17.75
CA LYS A 453 -24.53 18.52 18.47
C LYS A 453 -24.12 19.94 18.05
N ARG A 454 -23.07 20.10 17.24
CA ARG A 454 -22.59 21.42 16.77
C ARG A 454 -23.43 21.97 15.63
N THR A 455 -23.51 23.30 15.54
CA THR A 455 -24.15 24.05 14.45
C THR A 455 -23.18 24.25 13.26
N ASP A 456 -23.72 24.52 12.07
CA ASP A 456 -22.96 24.69 10.82
C ASP A 456 -21.91 25.81 10.83
N THR A 457 -21.99 26.73 11.79
CA THR A 457 -21.04 27.84 11.97
C THR A 457 -19.78 27.47 12.76
N GLN A 458 -19.76 26.32 13.44
CA GLN A 458 -18.64 25.90 14.29
C GLN A 458 -17.67 24.99 13.51
N ASN A 459 -16.37 25.11 13.80
CA ASN A 459 -15.36 24.24 13.20
C ASN A 459 -15.55 22.78 13.65
N SER A 460 -15.42 21.85 12.70
CA SER A 460 -15.47 20.41 12.98
C SER A 460 -14.28 19.94 13.81
N LEU A 461 -14.54 19.01 14.72
CA LEU A 461 -13.54 18.32 15.54
C LEU A 461 -12.89 17.13 14.84
N LEU A 462 -13.23 16.87 13.57
CA LEU A 462 -12.74 15.71 12.81
C LEU A 462 -11.21 15.57 12.81
N HIS A 463 -10.47 16.69 12.82
CA HIS A 463 -9.00 16.68 12.86
C HIS A 463 -8.40 16.05 14.14
N TRP A 464 -9.16 15.98 15.24
CA TRP A 464 -8.77 15.29 16.48
C TRP A 464 -9.04 13.79 16.46
N HIS A 465 -9.70 13.29 15.42
CA HIS A 465 -10.01 11.87 15.28
C HIS A 465 -8.75 11.05 14.99
N ALA A 466 -8.65 9.84 15.56
CA ALA A 466 -7.45 8.98 15.47
C ALA A 466 -7.00 8.72 14.02
N ALA A 467 -7.94 8.71 13.07
CA ALA A 467 -7.66 8.55 11.64
C ALA A 467 -6.68 9.60 11.07
N PHE A 468 -6.56 10.78 11.69
CA PHE A 468 -5.72 11.88 11.21
C PHE A 468 -4.38 12.00 11.94
N TRP A 469 -4.19 11.30 13.07
CA TRP A 469 -2.95 11.38 13.84
C TRP A 469 -2.28 10.03 14.14
N ASP A 470 -2.95 8.89 13.96
CA ASP A 470 -2.35 7.56 14.06
C ASP A 470 -2.22 6.89 12.67
N GLU A 471 -1.04 7.01 12.06
CA GLU A 471 -0.73 6.44 10.74
C GLU A 471 -0.59 4.92 10.75
N HIS A 472 -0.33 4.34 11.93
CA HIS A 472 -0.13 2.91 12.10
C HIS A 472 -1.43 2.16 12.43
N GLN A 473 -2.54 2.86 12.68
CA GLN A 473 -3.82 2.22 13.01
C GLN A 473 -4.40 1.48 11.80
N TYR A 474 -4.32 0.15 11.83
CA TYR A 474 -4.86 -0.74 10.79
C TYR A 474 -6.25 -1.29 11.15
N ILE A 475 -6.64 -1.24 12.44
CA ILE A 475 -7.96 -1.66 12.87
C ILE A 475 -8.98 -0.64 12.33
N PRO A 476 -10.06 -1.08 11.66
CA PRO A 476 -11.13 -0.19 11.22
C PRO A 476 -11.66 0.65 12.38
N LEU A 477 -11.55 1.98 12.26
CA LEU A 477 -12.07 2.90 13.27
C LEU A 477 -13.59 2.99 13.14
N TYR A 478 -14.29 2.50 14.16
CA TYR A 478 -15.75 2.45 14.20
C TYR A 478 -16.40 3.82 13.88
N ASP A 479 -17.47 3.80 13.08
CA ASP A 479 -18.28 4.96 12.65
C ASP A 479 -17.53 6.10 11.91
N LEU A 480 -16.29 5.88 11.48
CA LEU A 480 -15.54 6.90 10.72
C LEU A 480 -16.22 7.27 9.39
N ASP A 481 -16.85 6.32 8.70
CA ASP A 481 -17.62 6.56 7.48
C ASP A 481 -18.82 7.49 7.72
N ASN A 482 -19.61 7.21 8.75
CA ASN A 482 -20.72 8.07 9.17
C ASN A 482 -20.26 9.46 9.58
N TYR A 483 -19.12 9.57 10.27
CA TYR A 483 -18.55 10.87 10.64
C TYR A 483 -18.11 11.67 9.41
N LEU A 484 -17.47 11.02 8.41
CA LEU A 484 -17.12 11.67 7.15
C LEU A 484 -18.35 12.17 6.40
N ILE A 485 -19.44 11.39 6.37
CA ILE A 485 -20.71 11.80 5.76
C ILE A 485 -21.27 13.03 6.48
N LEU A 486 -21.34 13.01 7.82
CA LEU A 486 -21.83 14.13 8.64
C LEU A 486 -21.07 15.43 8.32
N VAL A 487 -19.74 15.36 8.26
CA VAL A 487 -18.91 16.53 7.97
C VAL A 487 -19.06 16.97 6.52
N ALA A 488 -19.14 16.05 5.56
CA ALA A 488 -19.32 16.37 4.15
C ALA A 488 -20.68 17.00 3.82
N GLU A 489 -21.73 16.69 4.60
CA GLU A 489 -23.04 17.32 4.43
C GLU A 489 -23.07 18.76 4.95
N ARG A 490 -22.34 19.05 6.03
CA ARG A 490 -22.22 20.42 6.57
C ARG A 490 -21.24 21.28 5.78
N ASP A 491 -20.09 20.71 5.43
CA ASP A 491 -19.05 21.35 4.65
C ASP A 491 -18.50 20.39 3.58
N PRO A 492 -19.04 20.46 2.35
CA PRO A 492 -18.63 19.59 1.25
C PRO A 492 -17.14 19.68 0.91
N ALA A 493 -16.54 20.86 1.06
CA ALA A 493 -15.13 21.05 0.72
C ALA A 493 -14.22 20.36 1.76
N ARG A 494 -14.52 20.54 3.06
CA ARG A 494 -13.78 19.85 4.13
C ARG A 494 -14.01 18.34 4.13
N GLY A 495 -15.24 17.89 3.92
CA GLY A 495 -15.56 16.47 3.83
C GLY A 495 -14.83 15.78 2.68
N GLN A 496 -14.83 16.38 1.48
CA GLN A 496 -14.11 15.82 0.33
C GLN A 496 -12.60 15.77 0.59
N ALA A 497 -12.04 16.83 1.17
CA ALA A 497 -10.64 16.89 1.57
C ALA A 497 -10.27 15.74 2.55
N ALA A 498 -11.12 15.48 3.54
CA ALA A 498 -10.91 14.39 4.50
C ALA A 498 -10.99 13.00 3.83
N ILE A 499 -11.94 12.79 2.92
CA ILE A 499 -12.09 11.53 2.16
C ILE A 499 -10.86 11.28 1.28
N GLU A 500 -10.38 12.29 0.56
CA GLU A 500 -9.22 12.18 -0.32
C GLU A 500 -7.95 11.85 0.46
N TYR A 501 -7.74 12.48 1.62
CA TYR A 501 -6.65 12.14 2.55
C TYR A 501 -6.69 10.66 2.94
N LEU A 502 -7.84 10.21 3.45
CA LEU A 502 -7.98 8.87 4.01
C LEU A 502 -7.91 7.76 2.95
N ASN A 503 -8.20 8.07 1.69
CA ASN A 503 -8.10 7.09 0.59
C ASN A 503 -6.67 6.52 0.42
N ASN A 504 -5.65 7.29 0.81
CA ASN A 504 -4.24 6.86 0.79
C ASN A 504 -3.73 6.30 2.13
N THR A 505 -4.62 6.09 3.10
CA THR A 505 -4.29 5.58 4.43
C THR A 505 -4.80 4.15 4.64
N ARG A 506 -4.44 3.55 5.78
CA ARG A 506 -5.00 2.27 6.24
C ARG A 506 -6.52 2.33 6.46
N GLN A 507 -7.09 3.52 6.64
CA GLN A 507 -8.54 3.76 6.83
C GLN A 507 -9.29 4.05 5.51
N SER A 508 -8.72 3.66 4.36
CA SER A 508 -9.35 3.88 3.04
C SER A 508 -10.72 3.22 2.87
N TRP A 509 -11.05 2.21 3.70
CA TRP A 509 -12.37 1.59 3.70
C TRP A 509 -13.48 2.61 4.05
N ALA A 510 -13.24 3.48 5.05
CA ALA A 510 -14.22 4.47 5.50
C ALA A 510 -14.38 5.59 4.46
N ALA A 511 -13.27 6.03 3.85
CA ALA A 511 -13.30 6.98 2.75
C ALA A 511 -14.14 6.48 1.57
N LYS A 512 -13.96 5.21 1.19
CA LYS A 512 -14.74 4.57 0.12
C LYS A 512 -16.21 4.45 0.49
N ALA A 513 -16.53 3.99 1.70
CA ALA A 513 -17.90 3.84 2.17
C ALA A 513 -18.63 5.20 2.20
N ALA A 514 -17.99 6.24 2.76
CA ALA A 514 -18.53 7.60 2.80
C ALA A 514 -18.74 8.17 1.40
N GLN A 515 -17.77 8.03 0.49
CA GLN A 515 -17.89 8.51 -0.89
C GLN A 515 -19.06 7.83 -1.63
N ILE A 516 -19.22 6.51 -1.48
CA ILE A 516 -20.31 5.75 -2.10
C ILE A 516 -21.68 6.22 -1.58
N GLU A 517 -21.81 6.43 -0.26
CA GLU A 517 -23.08 6.88 0.33
C GLU A 517 -23.40 8.33 -0.06
N LEU A 518 -22.40 9.23 -0.10
CA LEU A 518 -22.58 10.60 -0.59
C LEU A 518 -23.03 10.63 -2.06
N ASP A 519 -22.42 9.79 -2.92
CA ASP A 519 -22.84 9.66 -4.32
C ASP A 519 -24.25 9.08 -4.45
N ALA A 520 -24.61 8.09 -3.61
CA ALA A 520 -25.97 7.55 -3.56
C ALA A 520 -27.00 8.63 -3.16
N ARG A 521 -26.72 9.44 -2.12
CA ARG A 521 -27.58 10.57 -1.70
C ARG A 521 -27.74 11.61 -2.81
N ARG A 522 -26.66 11.95 -3.52
CA ARG A 522 -26.68 12.88 -4.67
C ARG A 522 -27.52 12.35 -5.84
N LEU A 523 -27.40 11.07 -6.18
CA LEU A 523 -28.24 10.47 -7.23
C LEU A 523 -29.71 10.42 -6.81
N GLN A 524 -29.99 10.15 -5.53
CA GLN A 524 -31.34 10.11 -4.97
C GLN A 524 -32.03 11.49 -4.97
N SER A 525 -31.27 12.58 -4.80
CA SER A 525 -31.78 13.95 -4.84
C SER A 525 -32.08 14.45 -6.26
N CYS A 526 -31.60 13.77 -7.30
CA CYS A 526 -31.94 14.06 -8.70
C CYS A 526 -33.39 13.65 -9.01
N THR A 527 -34.34 14.57 -8.78
CA THR A 527 -35.78 14.33 -8.98
C THR A 527 -36.28 14.72 -10.38
N THR A 528 -35.58 15.61 -11.08
CA THR A 528 -35.99 16.12 -12.39
C THR A 528 -35.12 15.59 -13.53
N ILE A 529 -35.65 15.52 -14.75
CA ILE A 529 -34.90 15.05 -15.93
C ILE A 529 -33.64 15.90 -16.20
N LYS A 530 -33.70 17.21 -15.92
CA LYS A 530 -32.56 18.14 -16.04
C LYS A 530 -31.50 17.89 -14.96
N ALA A 531 -31.89 17.47 -13.75
CA ALA A 531 -30.94 17.08 -12.72
C ALA A 531 -30.25 15.76 -13.09
N ILE A 532 -31.03 14.77 -13.55
CA ILE A 532 -30.51 13.47 -14.03
C ILE A 532 -29.49 13.68 -15.16
N SER A 533 -29.76 14.57 -16.13
CA SER A 533 -28.84 14.84 -17.24
C SER A 533 -27.53 15.55 -16.84
N ARG A 534 -27.44 16.07 -15.62
CA ARG A 534 -26.23 16.74 -15.08
C ARG A 534 -25.50 15.91 -14.02
N ALA A 535 -26.08 14.80 -13.57
CA ALA A 535 -25.54 13.97 -12.49
C ALA A 535 -24.11 13.43 -12.77
N TYR A 536 -23.76 13.14 -14.03
CA TYR A 536 -22.42 12.67 -14.42
C TYR A 536 -21.27 13.60 -13.99
N ARG A 537 -21.54 14.91 -13.80
CA ARG A 537 -20.50 15.90 -13.46
C ARG A 537 -19.92 15.75 -12.06
N HIS A 538 -20.62 15.05 -11.16
CA HIS A 538 -20.32 15.02 -9.73
C HIS A 538 -20.14 13.60 -9.17
N LEU A 539 -20.03 12.59 -10.04
CA LEU A 539 -19.83 11.19 -9.64
C LEU A 539 -18.35 10.83 -9.63
N ALA A 540 -17.87 10.21 -8.56
CA ALA A 540 -16.48 9.74 -8.41
C ALA A 540 -16.19 8.43 -9.18
N ALA A 541 -16.74 8.27 -10.39
CA ALA A 541 -16.71 7.03 -11.17
C ALA A 541 -15.28 6.59 -11.63
N GLY A 542 -14.31 7.50 -11.55
CA GLY A 542 -12.90 7.26 -11.91
C GLY A 542 -11.98 6.88 -10.74
N GLU A 543 -12.35 7.20 -9.49
CA GLU A 543 -11.43 7.13 -8.34
C GLU A 543 -11.59 5.84 -7.52
N LEU A 544 -12.74 5.17 -7.63
CA LEU A 544 -13.06 3.95 -6.89
C LEU A 544 -12.63 2.70 -7.70
N LYS A 545 -11.99 1.74 -7.03
CA LYS A 545 -11.69 0.40 -7.57
C LYS A 545 -12.72 -0.60 -7.05
N GLY A 546 -13.20 -1.51 -7.91
CA GLY A 546 -14.14 -2.58 -7.55
C GLY A 546 -15.52 -2.45 -8.21
N PRO A 547 -16.47 -3.32 -7.88
CA PRO A 547 -17.75 -3.41 -8.59
C PRO A 547 -18.68 -2.20 -8.37
N THR A 548 -18.60 -1.52 -7.23
CA THR A 548 -19.32 -0.26 -7.01
C THR A 548 -18.89 0.84 -8.00
N SER A 549 -17.65 0.81 -8.47
CA SER A 549 -17.19 1.72 -9.53
C SER A 549 -17.89 1.44 -10.86
N ALA A 550 -18.20 0.16 -11.16
CA ALA A 550 -18.96 -0.22 -12.34
C ALA A 550 -20.40 0.30 -12.24
N LEU A 551 -21.03 0.20 -11.07
CA LEU A 551 -22.36 0.76 -10.81
C LEU A 551 -22.39 2.29 -11.02
N LEU A 552 -21.46 3.02 -10.40
CA LEU A 552 -21.36 4.48 -10.56
C LEU A 552 -21.09 4.88 -12.02
N ARG A 553 -20.26 4.11 -12.75
CA ARG A 553 -20.06 4.30 -14.19
C ARG A 553 -21.34 4.07 -14.99
N SER A 554 -22.13 3.05 -14.65
CA SER A 554 -23.42 2.80 -15.32
C SER A 554 -24.39 3.97 -15.13
N PHE A 555 -24.54 4.48 -13.90
CA PHE A 555 -25.33 5.70 -13.63
C PHE A 555 -24.77 6.94 -14.35
N SER A 556 -23.44 7.09 -14.41
CA SER A 556 -22.79 8.18 -15.15
C SER A 556 -23.06 8.11 -16.65
N ARG A 557 -23.00 6.91 -17.26
CA ARG A 557 -23.34 6.70 -18.68
C ARG A 557 -24.81 7.00 -18.94
N LEU A 558 -25.72 6.53 -18.08
CA LEU A 558 -27.14 6.83 -18.18
C LEU A 558 -27.42 8.34 -18.10
N SER A 559 -26.73 9.05 -17.21
CA SER A 559 -26.82 10.51 -17.14
C SER A 559 -26.36 11.18 -18.43
N HIS A 560 -25.28 10.69 -19.07
CA HIS A 560 -24.83 11.14 -20.38
C HIS A 560 -25.83 10.83 -21.50
N ASP A 561 -26.41 9.64 -21.51
CA ASP A 561 -27.43 9.24 -22.49
C ASP A 561 -28.66 10.15 -22.39
N VAL A 562 -29.12 10.45 -21.17
CA VAL A 562 -30.23 11.39 -20.94
C VAL A 562 -29.87 12.79 -21.43
N LYS A 563 -28.64 13.27 -21.21
CA LYS A 563 -28.18 14.55 -21.75
C LYS A 563 -28.21 14.56 -23.28
N ALA A 564 -27.72 13.51 -23.92
CA ALA A 564 -27.73 13.39 -25.39
C ALA A 564 -29.16 13.30 -25.95
N ALA A 565 -30.06 12.62 -25.24
CA ALA A 565 -31.46 12.54 -25.61
C ALA A 565 -32.17 13.89 -25.50
N LEU A 566 -31.91 14.67 -24.44
CA LEU A 566 -32.45 16.03 -24.29
C LEU A 566 -31.88 17.04 -25.29
N ALA A 567 -30.74 16.74 -25.93
CA ALA A 567 -30.12 17.60 -26.92
C ALA A 567 -30.68 17.42 -28.35
N GLN A 568 -31.54 16.42 -28.58
CA GLN A 568 -32.17 16.20 -29.88
C GLN A 568 -33.14 17.34 -30.23
N GLU A 569 -33.21 17.70 -31.51
CA GLU A 569 -34.00 18.86 -31.99
C GLU A 569 -35.51 18.62 -31.96
N THR A 570 -35.96 17.40 -32.29
CA THR A 570 -37.39 17.07 -32.39
C THR A 570 -37.89 16.30 -31.17
N PRO A 571 -39.11 16.58 -30.67
CA PRO A 571 -39.76 15.79 -29.63
C PRO A 571 -39.80 14.29 -29.92
N TYR A 572 -39.98 13.90 -31.19
CA TYR A 572 -39.91 12.52 -31.62
C TYR A 572 -38.52 11.88 -31.37
N ASN A 573 -37.44 12.54 -31.78
CA ASN A 573 -36.07 12.02 -31.57
C ASN A 573 -35.69 12.01 -30.08
N GLN A 574 -36.14 13.00 -29.32
CA GLN A 574 -36.00 13.01 -27.86
C GLN A 574 -36.71 11.80 -27.24
N ARG A 575 -37.94 11.48 -27.68
CA ARG A 575 -38.70 10.31 -27.22
C ARG A 575 -37.97 9.01 -27.51
N LEU A 576 -37.47 8.83 -28.74
CA LEU A 576 -36.76 7.62 -29.15
C LEU A 576 -35.47 7.41 -28.34
N ALA A 577 -34.65 8.46 -28.22
CA ALA A 577 -33.40 8.40 -27.46
C ALA A 577 -33.62 8.18 -25.96
N LEU A 578 -34.65 8.80 -25.36
CA LEU A 578 -35.03 8.54 -23.97
C LEU A 578 -35.57 7.12 -23.77
N GLY A 579 -36.25 6.55 -24.77
CA GLY A 579 -36.68 5.15 -24.76
C GLY A 579 -35.51 4.18 -24.58
N ALA A 580 -34.43 4.36 -25.35
CA ALA A 580 -33.22 3.56 -25.22
C ALA A 580 -32.53 3.74 -23.85
N ALA A 581 -32.52 4.96 -23.29
CA ALA A 581 -31.97 5.22 -21.96
C ALA A 581 -32.80 4.55 -20.85
N GLU A 582 -34.13 4.55 -20.97
CA GLU A 582 -35.03 3.87 -20.04
C GLU A 582 -34.85 2.34 -20.08
N GLU A 583 -34.69 1.74 -21.26
CA GLU A 583 -34.44 0.31 -21.41
C GLU A 583 -33.13 -0.13 -20.77
N ARG A 584 -32.05 0.66 -20.94
CA ARG A 584 -30.77 0.41 -20.24
C ARG A 584 -30.91 0.52 -18.73
N LEU A 585 -31.67 1.51 -18.25
CA LEU A 585 -31.92 1.69 -16.82
C LEU A 585 -32.76 0.54 -16.25
N ASP A 586 -33.70 -0.01 -17.01
CA ASP A 586 -34.47 -1.21 -16.63
C ASP A 586 -33.57 -2.46 -16.60
N GLY A 587 -32.65 -2.60 -17.56
CA GLY A 587 -31.59 -3.60 -17.54
C GLY A 587 -30.74 -3.52 -16.26
N LEU A 588 -30.26 -2.32 -15.92
CA LEU A 588 -29.50 -2.06 -14.69
C LEU A 588 -30.32 -2.38 -13.43
N GLN A 589 -31.61 -2.05 -13.40
CA GLN A 589 -32.48 -2.38 -12.27
C GLN A 589 -32.64 -3.89 -12.08
N ARG A 590 -32.77 -4.66 -13.16
CA ARG A 590 -32.82 -6.13 -13.11
C ARG A 590 -31.50 -6.73 -12.61
N GLU A 591 -30.38 -6.19 -13.07
CA GLU A 591 -29.05 -6.57 -12.61
C GLU A 591 -28.88 -6.30 -11.10
N LEU A 592 -29.24 -5.11 -10.64
CA LEU A 592 -29.23 -4.72 -9.22
C LEU A 592 -30.16 -5.60 -8.36
N THR A 593 -31.25 -6.10 -8.92
CA THR A 593 -32.19 -7.00 -8.20
C THR A 593 -31.63 -8.41 -8.06
N ARG A 594 -30.82 -8.86 -9.04
CA ARG A 594 -30.20 -10.19 -9.03
C ARG A 594 -28.84 -10.22 -8.33
N SER A 595 -28.18 -9.07 -8.20
CA SER A 595 -26.87 -8.94 -7.56
C SER A 595 -26.95 -9.16 -6.06
N SER A 596 -26.00 -9.92 -5.52
CA SER A 596 -25.80 -10.13 -4.08
C SER A 596 -24.91 -9.06 -3.45
N GLU A 597 -24.52 -8.01 -4.18
CA GLU A 597 -23.62 -7.00 -3.65
C GLU A 597 -24.23 -6.13 -2.56
N PRO A 598 -23.46 -5.74 -1.51
CA PRO A 598 -23.97 -4.95 -0.39
C PRO A 598 -24.64 -3.64 -0.82
N TYR A 599 -24.06 -2.95 -1.81
CA TYR A 599 -24.57 -1.68 -2.29
C TYR A 599 -25.74 -1.80 -3.27
N ALA A 600 -26.02 -2.99 -3.83
CA ALA A 600 -27.10 -3.15 -4.81
C ALA A 600 -28.47 -2.77 -4.21
N ARG A 601 -28.69 -3.13 -2.95
CA ARG A 601 -29.91 -2.76 -2.18
C ARG A 601 -30.08 -1.24 -2.04
N ARG A 602 -28.98 -0.50 -1.86
CA ARG A 602 -28.98 0.96 -1.69
C ARG A 602 -29.28 1.71 -2.98
N PHE A 603 -28.78 1.23 -4.12
CA PHE A 603 -28.93 1.88 -5.43
C PHE A 603 -30.20 1.48 -6.21
N ARG A 604 -30.80 0.32 -5.90
CA ARG A 604 -32.07 -0.12 -6.49
C ARG A 604 -33.21 0.92 -6.45
N PRO A 605 -33.55 1.54 -5.30
CA PRO A 605 -34.62 2.55 -5.27
C PRO A 605 -34.28 3.82 -6.07
N ILE A 606 -32.99 4.11 -6.26
CA ILE A 606 -32.54 5.26 -7.07
C ILE A 606 -32.81 4.98 -8.55
N ALA A 607 -32.45 3.79 -9.04
CA ALA A 607 -32.72 3.37 -10.41
C ALA A 607 -34.23 3.39 -10.72
N GLU A 608 -35.05 2.89 -9.80
CA GLU A 608 -36.51 2.89 -9.94
C GLU A 608 -37.09 4.30 -10.02
N LYS A 609 -36.63 5.21 -9.15
CA LYS A 609 -37.05 6.62 -9.15
C LYS A 609 -36.66 7.31 -10.46
N TRP A 610 -35.43 7.11 -10.94
CA TRP A 610 -34.98 7.66 -12.22
C TRP A 610 -35.81 7.11 -13.38
N ARG A 611 -36.13 5.81 -13.40
CA ARG A 611 -36.95 5.19 -14.43
C ARG A 611 -38.33 5.82 -14.48
N LYS A 612 -38.96 6.02 -13.32
CA LYS A 612 -40.26 6.70 -13.22
C LYS A 612 -40.19 8.14 -13.73
N THR A 613 -39.14 8.88 -13.41
CA THR A 613 -38.94 10.24 -13.92
C THR A 613 -38.75 10.28 -15.45
N LEU A 614 -37.98 9.34 -16.01
CA LEU A 614 -37.79 9.21 -17.47
C LEU A 614 -39.11 8.87 -18.18
N ALA A 615 -39.83 7.87 -17.67
CA ALA A 615 -41.11 7.43 -18.24
C ALA A 615 -42.15 8.57 -18.23
N ASN A 616 -42.25 9.31 -17.13
CA ASN A 616 -43.15 10.46 -17.02
C ASN A 616 -42.83 11.55 -18.05
N TYR A 617 -41.54 11.89 -18.22
CA TYR A 617 -41.13 12.90 -19.20
C TYR A 617 -41.36 12.43 -20.64
N ARG A 618 -41.13 11.13 -20.92
CA ARG A 618 -41.43 10.53 -22.21
C ARG A 618 -42.92 10.59 -22.56
N GLN A 619 -43.79 10.41 -21.57
CA GLN A 619 -45.24 10.55 -21.77
C GLN A 619 -45.63 11.98 -22.19
N THR A 620 -44.99 12.99 -21.61
CA THR A 620 -45.17 14.39 -22.03
C THR A 620 -44.73 14.62 -23.48
N LEU A 621 -43.65 13.97 -23.91
CA LEU A 621 -43.18 14.07 -25.30
C LEU A 621 -44.15 13.39 -26.28
N ILE A 622 -44.76 12.25 -25.90
CA ILE A 622 -45.78 11.58 -26.73
C ILE A 622 -46.95 12.52 -27.01
N GLN A 623 -47.48 13.15 -25.95
CA GLN A 623 -48.56 14.14 -26.09
C GLN A 623 -48.16 15.33 -26.98
N ALA A 624 -46.91 15.79 -26.87
CA ALA A 624 -46.39 16.88 -27.70
C ALA A 624 -46.26 16.50 -29.17
N VAL A 625 -45.80 15.28 -29.48
CA VAL A 625 -45.70 14.74 -30.84
C VAL A 625 -47.09 14.60 -31.48
N GLU A 626 -48.05 14.05 -30.73
CA GLU A 626 -49.45 13.90 -31.18
C GLU A 626 -50.09 15.26 -31.47
N THR A 627 -49.87 16.26 -30.61
CA THR A 627 -50.38 17.62 -30.80
C THR A 627 -49.78 18.30 -32.03
N ARG A 628 -48.51 18.01 -32.36
CA ARG A 628 -47.79 18.62 -33.49
C ARG A 628 -48.01 17.91 -34.82
N GLN A 629 -48.71 16.77 -34.84
CA GLN A 629 -48.88 15.92 -36.03
C GLN A 629 -47.55 15.68 -36.77
N GLU A 630 -46.46 15.42 -36.02
CA GLU A 630 -45.17 15.14 -36.65
C GLU A 630 -45.28 13.85 -37.50
N ILE A 631 -45.31 14.00 -38.82
CA ILE A 631 -45.41 12.88 -39.77
C ILE A 631 -44.07 12.16 -39.79
N ILE A 632 -44.09 10.86 -39.47
CA ILE A 632 -42.94 9.97 -39.60
C ILE A 632 -42.56 9.91 -41.08
N ASN A 633 -41.28 10.05 -41.41
CA ASN A 633 -40.79 9.72 -42.75
C ASN A 633 -40.44 8.22 -42.81
N PRO A 634 -41.28 7.35 -43.40
CA PRO A 634 -41.00 5.91 -43.49
C PRO A 634 -39.97 5.55 -44.56
N TYR A 635 -39.49 6.54 -45.35
CA TYR A 635 -38.72 6.29 -46.55
C TYR A 635 -37.22 6.17 -46.25
N ILE A 636 -36.70 4.95 -46.40
CA ILE A 636 -35.26 4.65 -46.27
C ILE A 636 -34.63 4.65 -47.67
N ILE A 637 -33.76 5.62 -47.94
CA ILE A 637 -33.14 5.79 -49.26
C ILE A 637 -31.78 5.08 -49.31
N GLY A 638 -31.58 4.27 -50.35
CA GLY A 638 -30.25 3.84 -50.78
C GLY A 638 -29.64 2.65 -50.03
N ILE A 639 -30.29 2.14 -48.99
CA ILE A 639 -29.81 0.99 -48.20
C ILE A 639 -30.82 -0.16 -48.36
N PRO A 640 -30.38 -1.39 -48.68
CA PRO A 640 -31.26 -2.56 -48.67
C PRO A 640 -31.92 -2.73 -47.29
N LEU A 641 -33.20 -3.10 -47.27
CA LEU A 641 -33.90 -3.31 -46.00
C LEU A 641 -33.34 -4.55 -45.30
N THR A 642 -33.06 -4.40 -44.01
CA THR A 642 -32.56 -5.48 -43.15
C THR A 642 -33.71 -6.16 -42.42
N GLU A 643 -33.47 -7.36 -41.89
CA GLU A 643 -34.48 -8.15 -41.16
C GLU A 643 -35.04 -7.44 -39.91
N HIS A 644 -34.40 -6.40 -39.39
CA HIS A 644 -34.84 -5.73 -38.16
C HIS A 644 -35.84 -4.61 -38.42
N GLN A 645 -36.10 -4.29 -39.70
CA GLN A 645 -37.00 -3.22 -40.11
C GLN A 645 -38.38 -3.81 -40.46
N GLU A 646 -39.42 -3.38 -39.74
CA GLU A 646 -40.82 -3.80 -39.98
C GLU A 646 -41.43 -3.21 -41.28
N ILE A 647 -40.65 -2.43 -42.04
CA ILE A 647 -41.10 -1.64 -43.19
C ILE A 647 -41.06 -2.44 -44.52
N PHE A 648 -40.64 -3.72 -44.50
CA PHE A 648 -40.69 -4.57 -45.70
C PHE A 648 -42.14 -5.02 -45.98
N VAL A 649 -42.81 -4.34 -46.92
CA VAL A 649 -44.22 -4.56 -47.27
C VAL A 649 -44.37 -5.00 -48.73
N GLY A 650 -45.21 -6.01 -48.98
CA GLY A 650 -45.50 -6.55 -50.33
C GLY A 650 -44.63 -7.76 -50.73
N ARG A 651 -44.70 -8.17 -52.00
CA ARG A 651 -43.95 -9.30 -52.61
C ARG A 651 -44.32 -10.72 -52.16
N GLY A 652 -45.47 -10.87 -51.51
CA GLY A 652 -45.99 -12.19 -51.12
C GLY A 652 -46.23 -13.14 -52.31
N ASP A 653 -46.61 -12.58 -53.46
CA ASP A 653 -46.78 -13.27 -54.74
C ASP A 653 -45.47 -13.88 -55.26
N VAL A 654 -44.36 -13.15 -55.15
CA VAL A 654 -43.03 -13.63 -55.55
C VAL A 654 -42.53 -14.70 -54.59
N SER A 655 -42.72 -14.54 -53.28
CA SER A 655 -42.32 -15.56 -52.30
C SER A 655 -43.14 -16.85 -52.43
N GLU A 656 -44.46 -16.74 -52.64
CA GLU A 656 -45.33 -17.92 -52.89
C GLU A 656 -44.89 -18.66 -54.16
N ARG A 657 -44.50 -17.91 -55.21
CA ARG A 657 -43.99 -18.52 -56.43
C ARG A 657 -42.67 -19.24 -56.20
N ILE A 658 -41.75 -18.64 -55.44
CA ILE A 658 -40.47 -19.28 -55.07
C ILE A 658 -40.74 -20.55 -54.26
N GLU A 659 -41.60 -20.49 -53.23
CA GLU A 659 -41.97 -21.64 -52.41
C GLU A 659 -42.52 -22.79 -53.26
N ARG A 660 -43.48 -22.50 -54.16
CA ARG A 660 -44.08 -23.51 -55.04
C ARG A 660 -43.05 -24.18 -55.95
N LEU A 661 -42.05 -23.44 -56.43
CA LEU A 661 -40.98 -23.98 -57.25
C LEU A 661 -40.03 -24.86 -56.43
N LEU A 662 -39.76 -24.50 -55.18
CA LEU A 662 -38.87 -25.24 -54.28
C LEU A 662 -39.47 -26.56 -53.77
N LEU A 663 -40.80 -26.69 -53.77
CA LEU A 663 -41.48 -27.94 -53.43
C LEU A 663 -41.32 -29.05 -54.49
N ASP A 664 -40.98 -28.71 -55.74
CA ASP A 664 -40.74 -29.70 -56.79
C ASP A 664 -39.31 -30.29 -56.64
N SER A 665 -39.21 -31.62 -56.58
CA SER A 665 -37.91 -32.31 -56.50
C SER A 665 -37.01 -32.00 -57.71
N ARG A 666 -37.59 -31.67 -58.86
CA ARG A 666 -36.90 -31.30 -60.11
C ARG A 666 -36.71 -29.77 -60.27
N CYS A 667 -36.81 -29.00 -59.19
CA CYS A 667 -36.65 -27.54 -59.22
C CYS A 667 -35.39 -27.12 -60.00
N PRO A 668 -35.53 -26.38 -61.12
CA PRO A 668 -34.39 -25.81 -61.82
C PRO A 668 -33.82 -24.61 -61.04
N PRO A 669 -32.57 -24.18 -61.33
CA PRO A 669 -31.99 -22.99 -60.73
C PRO A 669 -32.87 -21.76 -60.95
N LEU A 670 -33.07 -20.96 -59.91
CA LEU A 670 -33.98 -19.82 -59.94
C LEU A 670 -33.22 -18.52 -60.21
N LEU A 671 -33.53 -17.87 -61.33
CA LEU A 671 -32.98 -16.56 -61.66
C LEU A 671 -33.95 -15.43 -61.26
N LEU A 672 -33.62 -14.71 -60.19
CA LEU A 672 -34.32 -13.48 -59.81
C LEU A 672 -33.76 -12.27 -60.57
N TYR A 673 -34.48 -11.80 -61.58
CA TYR A 673 -34.07 -10.66 -62.40
C TYR A 673 -34.95 -9.42 -62.18
N GLY A 674 -34.40 -8.25 -62.53
CA GLY A 674 -35.09 -6.96 -62.46
C GLY A 674 -34.11 -5.78 -62.50
N GLN A 675 -34.60 -4.56 -62.67
CA GLN A 675 -33.76 -3.36 -62.72
C GLN A 675 -33.02 -3.10 -61.38
N ARG A 676 -31.98 -2.25 -61.39
CA ARG A 676 -31.28 -1.83 -60.16
C ARG A 676 -32.26 -1.08 -59.24
N ARG A 677 -32.15 -1.27 -57.92
CA ARG A 677 -32.98 -0.63 -56.88
C ARG A 677 -34.47 -1.01 -56.86
N THR A 678 -34.87 -2.10 -57.53
CA THR A 678 -36.26 -2.62 -57.42
C THR A 678 -36.51 -3.42 -56.14
N GLY A 679 -35.52 -3.58 -55.26
CA GLY A 679 -35.66 -4.29 -53.99
C GLY A 679 -35.33 -5.78 -54.03
N LYS A 680 -34.52 -6.24 -55.02
CA LYS A 680 -34.07 -7.64 -55.12
C LYS A 680 -33.32 -8.11 -53.88
N THR A 681 -32.23 -7.43 -53.50
CA THR A 681 -31.47 -7.73 -52.28
C THR A 681 -32.31 -7.62 -51.01
N SER A 682 -33.22 -6.63 -50.93
CA SER A 682 -34.16 -6.52 -49.80
C SER A 682 -35.11 -7.72 -49.68
N LEU A 683 -35.58 -8.27 -50.81
CA LEU A 683 -36.39 -9.50 -50.84
C LEU A 683 -35.56 -10.71 -50.39
N LEU A 684 -34.34 -10.87 -50.90
CA LEU A 684 -33.47 -11.98 -50.52
C LEU A 684 -33.12 -11.97 -49.03
N ASN A 685 -32.79 -10.79 -48.46
CA ASN A 685 -32.52 -10.63 -47.02
C ASN A 685 -33.71 -11.00 -46.13
N ASN A 686 -34.94 -10.79 -46.61
CA ASN A 686 -36.16 -11.06 -45.84
C ASN A 686 -36.80 -12.42 -46.18
N LEU A 687 -36.21 -13.20 -47.09
CA LEU A 687 -36.78 -14.46 -47.57
C LEU A 687 -36.91 -15.50 -46.43
N GLY A 688 -36.02 -15.44 -45.43
CA GLY A 688 -36.12 -16.28 -44.23
C GLY A 688 -37.40 -16.07 -43.40
N LYS A 689 -38.04 -14.90 -43.50
CA LYS A 689 -39.34 -14.63 -42.87
C LYS A 689 -40.53 -15.08 -43.72
N LEU A 690 -40.34 -15.12 -45.04
CA LEU A 690 -41.41 -15.37 -46.01
C LEU A 690 -41.56 -16.86 -46.36
N LEU A 691 -40.46 -17.62 -46.34
CA LEU A 691 -40.47 -19.05 -46.63
C LEU A 691 -40.73 -19.90 -45.37
N PRO A 692 -41.34 -21.09 -45.53
CA PRO A 692 -41.53 -22.05 -44.44
C PRO A 692 -40.23 -22.40 -43.69
N SER A 693 -40.37 -22.86 -42.45
CA SER A 693 -39.25 -23.30 -41.61
C SER A 693 -38.52 -24.54 -42.15
N THR A 694 -39.15 -25.31 -43.06
CA THR A 694 -38.54 -26.44 -43.76
C THR A 694 -37.48 -26.04 -44.78
N ILE A 695 -37.45 -24.76 -45.19
CA ILE A 695 -36.45 -24.23 -46.11
C ILE A 695 -35.41 -23.45 -45.32
N ILE A 696 -34.14 -23.80 -45.50
CA ILE A 696 -33.00 -23.13 -44.87
C ILE A 696 -32.33 -22.21 -45.90
N PRO A 697 -32.51 -20.87 -45.79
CA PRO A 697 -31.87 -19.93 -46.70
C PRO A 697 -30.37 -19.77 -46.37
N LEU A 698 -29.53 -19.96 -47.39
CA LEU A 698 -28.08 -19.83 -47.34
C LEU A 698 -27.65 -18.67 -48.24
N PHE A 699 -27.67 -17.46 -47.69
CA PHE A 699 -27.37 -16.24 -48.41
C PHE A 699 -25.87 -16.01 -48.57
N VAL A 700 -25.44 -15.78 -49.80
CA VAL A 700 -24.06 -15.46 -50.18
C VAL A 700 -24.06 -14.22 -51.06
N ASP A 701 -23.46 -13.14 -50.54
CA ASP A 701 -23.19 -11.92 -51.31
C ASP A 701 -21.90 -12.10 -52.11
N LEU A 702 -22.02 -12.12 -53.45
CA LEU A 702 -20.88 -12.25 -54.34
C LEU A 702 -20.18 -10.92 -54.62
N GLN A 703 -20.68 -9.76 -54.18
CA GLN A 703 -20.03 -8.47 -54.35
C GLN A 703 -18.95 -8.18 -53.26
N GLY A 704 -18.91 -8.98 -52.20
CA GLY A 704 -18.04 -8.78 -51.03
C GLY A 704 -16.73 -9.60 -51.04
N PRO A 705 -16.27 -10.11 -49.86
CA PRO A 705 -15.04 -10.90 -49.75
C PRO A 705 -14.99 -12.11 -50.70
N THR A 706 -16.15 -12.64 -51.09
CA THR A 706 -16.27 -13.76 -52.03
C THR A 706 -15.74 -13.40 -53.43
N SER A 707 -16.04 -12.20 -53.96
CA SER A 707 -15.49 -11.79 -55.27
C SER A 707 -14.05 -11.29 -55.24
N LEU A 708 -13.52 -11.02 -54.05
CA LEU A 708 -12.14 -10.59 -53.85
C LEU A 708 -11.20 -11.75 -53.50
N ALA A 709 -11.69 -12.99 -53.57
CA ALA A 709 -10.87 -14.17 -53.38
C ALA A 709 -9.72 -14.24 -54.39
N LYS A 710 -8.54 -14.67 -53.94
CA LYS A 710 -7.33 -14.75 -54.76
C LYS A 710 -7.17 -16.11 -55.46
N ASP A 711 -7.86 -17.12 -54.96
CA ASP A 711 -7.76 -18.52 -55.32
C ASP A 711 -9.07 -19.27 -55.01
N TYR A 712 -9.18 -20.53 -55.46
CA TYR A 712 -10.34 -21.38 -55.22
C TYR A 712 -10.59 -21.63 -53.72
N ALA A 713 -9.52 -21.85 -52.93
CA ALA A 713 -9.63 -22.08 -51.50
C ALA A 713 -10.25 -20.87 -50.77
N GLY A 714 -9.81 -19.65 -51.09
CA GLY A 714 -10.39 -18.42 -50.55
C GLY A 714 -11.85 -18.21 -50.98
N PHE A 715 -12.18 -18.53 -52.23
CA PHE A 715 -13.54 -18.42 -52.77
C PHE A 715 -14.50 -19.36 -52.04
N LEU A 716 -14.18 -20.65 -52.01
CA LEU A 716 -15.01 -21.71 -51.39
C LEU A 716 -15.09 -21.56 -49.87
N TYR A 717 -14.03 -21.09 -49.21
CA TYR A 717 -14.06 -20.73 -47.80
C TYR A 717 -15.02 -19.57 -47.51
N ASN A 718 -15.02 -18.53 -48.35
CA ASN A 718 -15.90 -17.38 -48.14
C ASN A 718 -17.37 -17.73 -48.41
N ILE A 719 -17.64 -18.57 -49.43
CA ILE A 719 -18.97 -19.14 -49.68
C ILE A 719 -19.45 -19.95 -48.48
N SER A 720 -18.67 -20.94 -48.03
CA SER A 720 -19.07 -21.77 -46.89
C SER A 720 -19.32 -20.92 -45.64
N ARG A 721 -18.41 -19.99 -45.30
CA ARG A 721 -18.58 -19.08 -44.16
C ARG A 721 -19.86 -18.24 -44.24
N ALA A 722 -20.23 -17.76 -45.43
CA ALA A 722 -21.48 -17.03 -45.64
C ALA A 722 -22.69 -17.94 -45.42
N MET A 723 -22.67 -19.17 -45.97
CA MET A 723 -23.71 -20.19 -45.74
C MET A 723 -23.91 -20.50 -44.25
N LEU A 724 -22.82 -20.74 -43.50
CA LEU A 724 -22.88 -20.99 -42.05
C LEU A 724 -23.52 -19.82 -41.27
N THR A 725 -23.10 -18.60 -41.62
CA THR A 725 -23.61 -17.38 -40.96
C THR A 725 -25.09 -17.18 -41.26
N SER A 726 -25.51 -17.43 -42.50
CA SER A 726 -26.92 -17.35 -42.93
C SER A 726 -27.80 -18.39 -42.24
N ALA A 727 -27.35 -19.66 -42.18
CA ALA A 727 -28.08 -20.73 -41.53
C ALA A 727 -28.32 -20.45 -40.03
N LYS A 728 -27.28 -19.98 -39.34
CA LYS A 728 -27.36 -19.59 -37.93
C LYS A 728 -28.28 -18.38 -37.73
N ARG A 729 -28.27 -17.41 -38.65
CA ARG A 729 -29.08 -16.20 -38.55
C ARG A 729 -30.56 -16.45 -38.77
N HIS A 730 -30.94 -17.21 -39.81
CA HIS A 730 -32.35 -17.35 -40.20
C HIS A 730 -33.08 -18.55 -39.58
N ARG A 731 -32.35 -19.58 -39.14
CA ARG A 731 -32.92 -20.83 -38.62
C ARG A 731 -32.23 -21.33 -37.34
N GLU A 732 -31.33 -20.54 -36.76
CA GLU A 732 -30.49 -20.93 -35.61
C GLU A 732 -29.74 -22.26 -35.80
N ARG A 733 -29.53 -22.67 -37.06
CA ARG A 733 -28.93 -23.97 -37.38
C ARG A 733 -27.42 -23.86 -37.44
N GLN A 734 -26.74 -24.74 -36.70
CA GLN A 734 -25.29 -24.88 -36.76
C GLN A 734 -24.94 -25.92 -37.81
N LEU A 735 -24.25 -25.50 -38.86
CA LEU A 735 -23.73 -26.38 -39.91
C LEU A 735 -22.25 -26.69 -39.65
N PRO A 736 -21.72 -27.82 -40.14
CA PRO A 736 -20.30 -28.17 -40.05
C PRO A 736 -19.39 -27.05 -40.60
N ALA A 737 -18.28 -26.77 -39.93
CA ALA A 737 -17.36 -25.72 -40.35
C ALA A 737 -16.30 -26.23 -41.34
N LEU A 738 -16.12 -25.50 -42.44
CA LEU A 738 -15.05 -25.73 -43.42
C LEU A 738 -13.89 -24.77 -43.15
N THR A 739 -12.72 -25.30 -42.80
CA THR A 739 -11.52 -24.51 -42.57
C THR A 739 -10.72 -24.33 -43.87
N ARG A 740 -9.93 -23.25 -43.94
CA ARG A 740 -9.04 -23.01 -45.11
C ARG A 740 -8.03 -24.13 -45.29
N ASP A 741 -7.55 -24.71 -44.19
CA ASP A 741 -6.54 -25.78 -44.23
C ASP A 741 -7.04 -27.02 -44.98
N LYS A 742 -8.34 -27.36 -44.84
CA LYS A 742 -8.97 -28.46 -45.58
C LYS A 742 -9.02 -28.19 -47.10
N LEU A 743 -9.05 -26.92 -47.51
CA LEU A 743 -9.21 -26.52 -48.91
C LEU A 743 -7.89 -26.32 -49.67
N ASN A 744 -6.73 -26.37 -49.00
CA ASN A 744 -5.46 -25.96 -49.62
C ASN A 744 -4.91 -26.94 -50.68
N LEU A 745 -5.25 -28.23 -50.58
CA LEU A 745 -4.72 -29.27 -51.48
C LEU A 745 -5.66 -29.55 -52.66
N ASP A 746 -6.94 -29.83 -52.37
CA ASP A 746 -7.97 -30.09 -53.38
C ASP A 746 -9.26 -29.33 -53.04
N PRO A 747 -9.36 -28.04 -53.43
CA PRO A 747 -10.44 -27.17 -53.00
C PRO A 747 -11.85 -27.67 -53.38
N PHE A 748 -12.03 -28.18 -54.60
CA PHE A 748 -13.35 -28.57 -55.10
C PHE A 748 -13.80 -29.90 -54.49
N THR A 749 -12.92 -30.90 -54.41
CA THR A 749 -13.25 -32.18 -53.78
C THR A 749 -13.56 -32.01 -52.30
N SER A 750 -12.73 -31.26 -51.56
CA SER A 750 -12.98 -31.02 -50.14
C SER A 750 -14.22 -30.16 -49.87
N PHE A 751 -14.62 -29.29 -50.82
CA PHE A 751 -15.88 -28.56 -50.72
C PHE A 751 -17.09 -29.46 -50.98
N ASP A 752 -17.00 -30.37 -51.94
CA ASP A 752 -18.06 -31.35 -52.23
C ASP A 752 -18.24 -32.34 -51.05
N GLU A 753 -17.17 -32.90 -50.50
CA GLU A 753 -17.21 -33.73 -49.28
C GLU A 753 -17.82 -32.97 -48.09
N TRP A 754 -17.52 -31.68 -47.96
CA TRP A 754 -18.12 -30.85 -46.92
C TRP A 754 -19.62 -30.62 -47.15
N LEU A 755 -20.09 -30.51 -48.40
CA LEU A 755 -21.52 -30.47 -48.68
C LEU A 755 -22.23 -31.77 -48.27
N ASP A 756 -21.57 -32.93 -48.36
CA ASP A 756 -22.12 -34.19 -47.82
C ASP A 756 -22.30 -34.12 -46.31
N GLU A 757 -21.31 -33.61 -45.58
CA GLU A 757 -21.41 -33.40 -44.12
C GLU A 757 -22.57 -32.44 -43.79
N VAL A 758 -22.74 -31.38 -44.57
CA VAL A 758 -23.83 -30.40 -44.40
C VAL A 758 -25.20 -31.04 -44.63
N GLU A 759 -25.36 -31.83 -45.69
CA GLU A 759 -26.61 -32.54 -45.98
C GLU A 759 -26.94 -33.59 -44.90
N GLN A 760 -25.95 -34.28 -44.35
CA GLN A 760 -26.15 -35.20 -43.22
C GLN A 760 -26.59 -34.49 -41.93
N GLY A 761 -26.19 -33.22 -41.76
CA GLY A 761 -26.49 -32.41 -40.56
C GLY A 761 -27.89 -31.79 -40.48
N ILE A 762 -28.70 -31.90 -41.53
CA ILE A 762 -30.06 -31.32 -41.61
C ILE A 762 -31.15 -32.38 -41.64
N ASP A 763 -32.33 -32.06 -41.09
CA ASP A 763 -33.43 -33.02 -40.92
C ASP A 763 -33.97 -33.50 -42.28
N SER A 764 -34.44 -34.74 -42.36
CA SER A 764 -34.82 -35.39 -43.64
C SER A 764 -35.91 -34.65 -44.44
N ASN A 765 -36.70 -33.80 -43.79
CA ASN A 765 -37.75 -32.98 -44.41
C ASN A 765 -37.30 -31.54 -44.75
N GLN A 766 -36.04 -31.19 -44.49
CA GLN A 766 -35.48 -29.87 -44.76
C GLN A 766 -34.74 -29.83 -46.10
N THR A 767 -34.84 -28.67 -46.76
CA THR A 767 -34.14 -28.34 -48.00
C THR A 767 -33.36 -27.04 -47.80
N MET A 768 -32.16 -26.96 -48.35
CA MET A 768 -31.35 -25.74 -48.35
C MET A 768 -31.54 -24.97 -49.65
N LEU A 769 -31.65 -23.65 -49.55
CA LEU A 769 -31.70 -22.73 -50.67
C LEU A 769 -30.43 -21.88 -50.67
N LEU A 770 -29.50 -22.15 -51.57
CA LEU A 770 -28.28 -21.38 -51.79
C LEU A 770 -28.58 -20.15 -52.64
N ILE A 771 -28.60 -18.99 -51.98
CA ILE A 771 -28.93 -17.72 -52.61
C ILE A 771 -27.63 -16.99 -52.96
N LEU A 772 -27.40 -16.77 -54.25
CA LEU A 772 -26.24 -16.05 -54.76
C LEU A 772 -26.65 -14.64 -55.20
N ASP A 773 -26.50 -13.63 -54.33
CA ASP A 773 -26.79 -12.24 -54.70
C ASP A 773 -25.65 -11.65 -55.54
N GLU A 774 -25.99 -10.77 -56.47
CA GLU A 774 -25.07 -10.17 -57.45
C GLU A 774 -24.19 -11.21 -58.19
N PHE A 775 -24.80 -12.29 -58.68
CA PHE A 775 -24.11 -13.35 -59.45
C PHE A 775 -23.25 -12.83 -60.62
N SER A 776 -23.65 -11.71 -61.23
CA SER A 776 -22.89 -10.99 -62.26
C SER A 776 -21.48 -10.57 -61.80
N ALA A 777 -21.23 -10.43 -60.49
CA ALA A 777 -19.91 -10.10 -59.96
C ALA A 777 -18.83 -11.15 -60.29
N LEU A 778 -19.22 -12.41 -60.56
CA LEU A 778 -18.28 -13.46 -60.94
C LEU A 778 -17.60 -13.20 -62.30
N GLU A 779 -18.28 -12.53 -63.23
CA GLU A 779 -17.74 -12.22 -64.56
C GLU A 779 -16.44 -11.40 -64.46
N HIS A 780 -16.37 -10.50 -63.48
CA HIS A 780 -15.16 -9.71 -63.23
C HIS A 780 -13.98 -10.55 -62.74
N ILE A 781 -14.25 -11.60 -61.96
CA ILE A 781 -13.23 -12.50 -61.42
C ILE A 781 -12.69 -13.40 -62.52
N PHE A 782 -13.58 -13.93 -63.38
CA PHE A 782 -13.21 -14.73 -64.53
C PHE A 782 -12.37 -13.91 -65.53
N LYS A 783 -12.79 -12.67 -65.83
CA LYS A 783 -12.01 -11.76 -66.70
C LYS A 783 -10.63 -11.41 -66.15
N LYS A 784 -10.46 -11.43 -64.82
CA LYS A 784 -9.16 -11.22 -64.17
C LYS A 784 -8.28 -12.47 -64.13
N GLY A 785 -8.79 -13.63 -64.53
CA GLY A 785 -8.06 -14.91 -64.51
C GLY A 785 -7.75 -15.42 -63.10
N LEU A 786 -8.45 -14.92 -62.07
CA LEU A 786 -8.25 -15.37 -60.68
C LEU A 786 -8.94 -16.72 -60.41
N LEU A 787 -10.06 -16.97 -61.08
CA LEU A 787 -10.78 -18.23 -61.09
C LEU A 787 -11.11 -18.60 -62.53
N ASP A 788 -11.08 -19.88 -62.85
CA ASP A 788 -11.55 -20.42 -64.13
C ASP A 788 -13.08 -20.54 -64.15
N GLU A 789 -13.69 -20.09 -65.25
CA GLU A 789 -15.14 -20.08 -65.44
C GLU A 789 -15.70 -21.51 -65.54
N GLU A 790 -15.03 -22.39 -66.30
CA GLU A 790 -15.49 -23.77 -66.52
C GLU A 790 -15.52 -24.57 -65.21
N SER A 791 -14.49 -24.39 -64.37
CA SER A 791 -14.38 -25.05 -63.08
C SER A 791 -15.47 -24.60 -62.08
N VAL A 792 -15.67 -23.28 -61.93
CA VAL A 792 -16.65 -22.74 -60.97
C VAL A 792 -18.09 -23.00 -61.43
N LEU A 793 -18.40 -22.80 -62.70
CA LEU A 793 -19.73 -23.10 -63.24
C LEU A 793 -19.98 -24.61 -63.31
N GLY A 794 -18.94 -25.41 -63.54
CA GLY A 794 -18.97 -26.87 -63.45
C GLY A 794 -19.37 -27.35 -62.06
N MET A 795 -18.81 -26.76 -61.01
CA MET A 795 -19.20 -27.05 -59.62
C MET A 795 -20.68 -26.72 -59.36
N PHE A 796 -21.16 -25.53 -59.75
CA PHE A 796 -22.59 -25.20 -59.57
C PHE A 796 -23.48 -26.16 -60.36
N ARG A 797 -23.11 -26.50 -61.59
CA ARG A 797 -23.83 -27.50 -62.40
C ARG A 797 -23.89 -28.85 -61.70
N HIS A 798 -22.79 -29.30 -61.11
CA HIS A 798 -22.75 -30.55 -60.35
C HIS A 798 -23.71 -30.53 -59.17
N ILE A 799 -23.71 -29.45 -58.36
CA ILE A 799 -24.65 -29.27 -57.23
C ILE A 799 -26.09 -29.35 -57.73
N ILE A 800 -26.42 -28.63 -58.80
CA ILE A 800 -27.78 -28.59 -59.38
C ILE A 800 -28.24 -29.97 -59.85
N GLN A 801 -27.36 -30.77 -60.46
CA GLN A 801 -27.71 -32.06 -61.06
C GLN A 801 -27.75 -33.22 -60.06
N HIS A 802 -26.88 -33.20 -59.06
CA HIS A 802 -26.65 -34.36 -58.20
C HIS A 802 -27.11 -34.18 -56.74
N ARG A 803 -27.28 -32.95 -56.24
CA ARG A 803 -27.66 -32.69 -54.83
C ARG A 803 -29.11 -32.25 -54.71
N GLN A 804 -30.02 -33.21 -54.46
CA GLN A 804 -31.46 -32.92 -54.43
C GLN A 804 -31.90 -32.01 -53.28
N ARG A 805 -31.15 -31.97 -52.16
CA ARG A 805 -31.49 -31.20 -50.95
C ARG A 805 -30.89 -29.80 -50.93
N ILE A 806 -30.09 -29.45 -51.94
CA ILE A 806 -29.54 -28.10 -52.13
C ILE A 806 -30.11 -27.54 -53.43
N LYS A 807 -30.92 -26.49 -53.32
CA LYS A 807 -31.46 -25.72 -54.46
C LYS A 807 -30.69 -24.41 -54.59
N ILE A 808 -30.57 -23.87 -55.81
CA ILE A 808 -29.91 -22.59 -56.10
C ILE A 808 -30.93 -21.59 -56.61
#